data_AF-A0A7W0PIZ9-F1
#
_entry.id   AF-A0A7W0PIZ9-F1
#
_cell.length_a   1.000
_cell.length_b   1.000
_cell.length_c   1.000
_cell.angle_alpha   90.00
_cell.angle_beta   90.00
_cell.angle_gamma   90.00
#
_symmetry.space_group_name_H-M   'P 1'
#
loop_
_entity.id
_entity.type
_entity.pdbx_description
1 polymer ?
#
loop_
_entity_poly.entity_id
_entity_poly.type
_entity_poly.pdbx_seq_one_letter_code
_entity_poly.pdbx_strand_id
1 'polypeptide(L)'
;MHRARTLVACVLPALAVSVSWLRLEQPAEIREALTLVALALAPALVPSGWRRALAAVTAILGAGWIAFGAQPWELLPYRDERVLQPVATAVGQGIGDFYRILLPFSPAATPEMHGLVLTAIFGFVLAVALLAAASRPLGAAAVTVAGAGWAATLADGQTVVLGALALAAALSTPLILRVRSGPSLVAGLAAGAAVIAGAVWASSATTVAREAALNWESWDFHKISADATGVRFAWDSNYDGIRFPPTKTVVLTVEGPEQARYWRTSTLDLFASDHWFEDLLWLGRVQADSDAMPLDRLTPARAANRENWLEQRIEVKALVDDRLAAAGTPVALDSRRLGNVFRLSGGVLRVRSPLGEGQRYRVWSYAPDPAPAVLAASKPRYPTSARRYLGLDGRNFPVFGSPRRDLAVRELFADPAYDSFAAYTPLYETAVRVTGSTKNPYSAVLALESWFRSRGGFVYDEQPPSADGPPLVSFVTETKAGYCQHYAGAMAVMLRLLGIPARVAVGFTSGTRKDGKWVVTDHEAHAWVEVWFAGQGWVPFDPTPGRGTFGGTYSFASDSKDAVAALRRGDLSGATPFIDRERPDLADRARVRAAAKERGPSLFAFALGMGTLWAVAVGLGKAVFHRARHLTRDPRRAATASRRELEAFLCDQGIAMPLCATLDDLRRAVSDELGLDGARFAEAAAHARFGPPADSRSGSRAARRELRALLRRIRTQLSLWARFRGFVSLRSLRRGWQSP
;
A
#
# COMPACT_ATOMS: atom_id res chain seq x y z
N MET A 1 2.31 -48.11 -6.68
CA MET A 1 2.73 -47.62 -5.35
C MET A 1 3.44 -46.26 -5.36
N HIS A 2 4.35 -45.97 -6.31
CA HIS A 2 5.09 -44.69 -6.31
C HIS A 2 4.19 -43.44 -6.44
N ARG A 3 3.17 -43.46 -7.31
CA ARG A 3 2.27 -42.31 -7.55
C ARG A 3 1.35 -41.96 -6.38
N ALA A 4 0.82 -42.97 -5.69
CA ALA A 4 0.02 -42.76 -4.48
C ALA A 4 0.84 -42.09 -3.38
N ARG A 5 2.12 -42.47 -3.22
CA ARG A 5 3.03 -41.82 -2.28
C ARG A 5 3.36 -40.37 -2.67
N THR A 6 3.51 -40.09 -3.96
CA THR A 6 3.72 -38.71 -4.46
C THR A 6 2.54 -37.81 -4.15
N LEU A 7 1.29 -38.28 -4.37
CA LEU A 7 0.09 -37.51 -4.01
C LEU A 7 0.02 -37.24 -2.50
N VAL A 8 0.17 -38.29 -1.69
CA VAL A 8 0.14 -38.18 -0.22
C VAL A 8 1.20 -37.20 0.29
N ALA A 9 2.38 -37.17 -0.33
CA ALA A 9 3.45 -36.24 0.03
C ALA A 9 3.18 -34.76 -0.33
N CYS A 10 2.16 -34.48 -1.15
CA CYS A 10 1.78 -33.12 -1.57
C CYS A 10 0.56 -32.56 -0.82
N VAL A 11 -0.23 -33.39 -0.14
CA VAL A 11 -1.48 -32.96 0.54
C VAL A 11 -1.22 -31.92 1.62
N LEU A 12 -0.31 -32.21 2.56
CA LEU A 12 0.01 -31.30 3.66
C LEU A 12 0.66 -29.99 3.16
N PRO A 13 1.64 -30.02 2.24
CA PRO A 13 2.14 -28.81 1.58
C PRO A 13 1.06 -27.96 0.91
N ALA A 14 0.16 -28.58 0.15
CA ALA A 14 -0.88 -27.87 -0.58
C ALA A 14 -1.87 -27.20 0.39
N LEU A 15 -2.22 -27.88 1.47
CA LEU A 15 -3.06 -27.32 2.53
C LEU A 15 -2.39 -26.13 3.22
N ALA A 16 -1.11 -26.27 3.60
CA ALA A 16 -0.36 -25.20 4.27
C ALA A 16 -0.26 -23.93 3.40
N VAL A 17 0.05 -24.08 2.11
CA VAL A 17 0.06 -22.96 1.16
C VAL A 17 -1.34 -22.35 1.04
N SER A 18 -2.37 -23.16 0.78
CA SER A 18 -3.73 -22.65 0.54
C SER A 18 -4.30 -21.89 1.73
N VAL A 19 -4.15 -22.42 2.96
CA VAL A 19 -4.61 -21.75 4.19
C VAL A 19 -3.87 -20.44 4.42
N SER A 20 -2.57 -20.40 4.13
CA SER A 20 -1.75 -19.20 4.35
C SER A 20 -2.13 -18.06 3.40
N TRP A 21 -2.58 -18.38 2.19
CA TRP A 21 -2.99 -17.41 1.17
C TRP A 21 -4.47 -17.01 1.30
N LEU A 22 -5.38 -17.96 1.56
CA LEU A 22 -6.81 -17.67 1.71
C LEU A 22 -7.15 -16.82 2.94
N ARG A 23 -6.27 -16.78 3.96
CA ARG A 23 -6.44 -15.89 5.12
C ARG A 23 -6.40 -14.39 4.77
N LEU A 24 -5.87 -14.05 3.58
CA LEU A 24 -5.82 -12.69 3.08
C LEU A 24 -7.21 -12.20 2.63
N GLU A 25 -8.20 -13.10 2.56
CA GLU A 25 -9.55 -12.85 2.06
C GLU A 25 -10.61 -12.98 3.17
N GLN A 26 -11.65 -12.16 3.14
CA GLN A 26 -12.86 -12.29 3.95
C GLN A 26 -14.14 -11.95 3.15
N PRO A 27 -15.10 -12.89 3.01
CA PRO A 27 -14.97 -14.33 3.32
C PRO A 27 -13.97 -15.01 2.39
N ALA A 28 -13.36 -16.12 2.84
CA ALA A 28 -12.42 -16.88 2.03
C ALA A 28 -13.14 -17.72 0.96
N GLU A 29 -12.73 -17.58 -0.31
CA GLU A 29 -13.34 -18.31 -1.43
C GLU A 29 -12.66 -19.68 -1.66
N ILE A 30 -13.06 -20.66 -0.85
CA ILE A 30 -12.42 -21.98 -0.79
C ILE A 30 -12.63 -22.79 -2.08
N ARG A 31 -13.78 -22.63 -2.75
CA ARG A 31 -14.19 -23.47 -3.89
C ARG A 31 -13.19 -23.38 -5.05
N GLU A 32 -12.79 -22.17 -5.40
CA GLU A 32 -11.89 -21.91 -6.54
C GLU A 32 -10.43 -22.24 -6.21
N ALA A 33 -10.03 -22.06 -4.94
CA ALA A 33 -8.73 -22.54 -4.49
C ALA A 33 -8.64 -24.08 -4.55
N LEU A 34 -9.69 -24.81 -4.16
CA LEU A 34 -9.71 -26.28 -4.24
C LEU A 34 -9.63 -26.81 -5.67
N THR A 35 -10.33 -26.17 -6.62
CA THR A 35 -10.24 -26.56 -8.05
C THR A 35 -8.84 -26.34 -8.60
N LEU A 36 -8.20 -25.21 -8.26
CA LEU A 36 -6.82 -24.94 -8.65
C LEU A 36 -5.80 -25.87 -8.00
N VAL A 37 -5.97 -26.22 -6.73
CA VAL A 37 -5.11 -27.22 -6.07
C VAL A 37 -5.23 -28.58 -6.78
N ALA A 38 -6.45 -29.02 -7.09
CA ALA A 38 -6.65 -30.27 -7.83
C ALA A 38 -5.99 -30.23 -9.22
N LEU A 39 -6.13 -29.11 -9.93
CA LEU A 39 -5.53 -28.88 -11.24
C LEU A 39 -3.98 -28.87 -11.16
N ALA A 40 -3.42 -28.26 -10.12
CA ALA A 40 -1.98 -28.19 -9.87
C ALA A 40 -1.34 -29.55 -9.53
N LEU A 41 -2.10 -30.47 -8.90
CA LEU A 41 -1.64 -31.81 -8.57
C LEU A 41 -1.71 -32.79 -9.76
N ALA A 42 -2.57 -32.54 -10.74
CA ALA A 42 -2.79 -33.45 -11.88
C ALA A 42 -1.52 -33.81 -12.67
N PRO A 43 -0.58 -32.88 -12.97
CA PRO A 43 0.66 -33.21 -13.68
C PRO A 43 1.54 -34.24 -12.96
N ALA A 44 1.51 -34.28 -11.62
CA ALA A 44 2.31 -35.22 -10.83
C ALA A 44 1.91 -36.70 -11.08
N LEU A 45 0.71 -36.96 -11.59
CA LEU A 45 0.20 -38.29 -11.91
C LEU A 45 0.70 -38.84 -13.25
N VAL A 46 1.28 -37.97 -14.08
CA VAL A 46 1.68 -38.32 -15.45
C VAL A 46 3.07 -38.96 -15.46
N PRO A 47 3.23 -40.18 -16.02
CA PRO A 47 4.49 -40.94 -15.92
C PRO A 47 5.60 -40.48 -16.87
N SER A 48 5.27 -39.98 -18.06
CA SER A 48 6.25 -39.57 -19.06
C SER A 48 6.66 -38.11 -18.84
N GLY A 49 7.96 -37.81 -18.88
CA GLY A 49 8.48 -36.46 -18.67
C GLY A 49 7.91 -35.42 -19.65
N TRP A 50 7.74 -35.76 -20.93
CA TRP A 50 7.16 -34.84 -21.91
C TRP A 50 5.64 -34.72 -21.76
N ARG A 51 4.93 -35.81 -21.44
CA ARG A 51 3.47 -35.76 -21.18
C ARG A 51 3.16 -34.98 -19.90
N ARG A 52 4.05 -35.04 -18.91
CA ARG A 52 3.97 -34.27 -17.67
C ARG A 52 4.17 -32.78 -17.94
N ALA A 53 5.13 -32.42 -18.79
CA ALA A 53 5.30 -31.04 -19.23
C ALA A 53 4.05 -30.53 -19.97
N LEU A 54 3.48 -31.34 -20.87
CA LEU A 54 2.24 -31.01 -21.57
C LEU A 54 1.07 -30.83 -20.59
N ALA A 55 0.89 -31.76 -19.64
CA ALA A 55 -0.14 -31.66 -18.62
C ALA A 55 0.03 -30.44 -17.71
N ALA A 56 1.27 -30.07 -17.38
CA ALA A 56 1.56 -28.85 -16.61
C ALA A 56 1.20 -27.59 -17.41
N VAL A 57 1.51 -27.55 -18.71
CA VAL A 57 1.08 -26.44 -19.59
C VAL A 57 -0.45 -26.34 -19.65
N THR A 58 -1.15 -27.46 -19.82
CA THR A 58 -2.63 -27.48 -19.80
C THR A 58 -3.19 -27.01 -18.45
N ALA A 59 -2.58 -27.43 -17.34
CA ALA A 59 -2.96 -26.98 -16.00
C ALA A 59 -2.74 -25.46 -15.82
N ILE A 60 -1.62 -24.91 -16.33
CA ILE A 60 -1.33 -23.47 -16.28
C ILE A 60 -2.38 -22.67 -17.07
N LEU A 61 -2.75 -23.14 -18.26
CA LEU A 61 -3.78 -22.47 -19.08
C LEU A 61 -5.15 -22.50 -18.40
N GLY A 62 -5.54 -23.64 -17.82
CA GLY A 62 -6.79 -23.75 -17.05
C GLY A 62 -6.78 -22.88 -15.79
N ALA A 63 -5.63 -22.74 -15.13
CA ALA A 63 -5.50 -21.89 -13.96
C ALA A 63 -5.65 -20.41 -14.28
N GLY A 64 -5.05 -19.94 -15.38
CA GLY A 64 -5.23 -18.57 -15.85
C GLY A 64 -6.68 -18.25 -16.21
N TRP A 65 -7.41 -19.24 -16.76
CA TRP A 65 -8.83 -19.09 -17.06
C TRP A 65 -9.70 -18.98 -15.81
N ILE A 66 -9.46 -19.83 -14.80
CA ILE A 66 -10.21 -19.79 -13.53
C ILE A 66 -9.88 -18.52 -12.74
N ALA A 67 -8.61 -18.12 -12.66
CA ALA A 67 -8.17 -17.01 -11.81
C ALA A 67 -8.49 -15.62 -12.38
N PHE A 68 -8.51 -15.46 -13.71
CA PHE A 68 -8.68 -14.14 -14.35
C PHE A 68 -9.79 -14.10 -15.41
N GLY A 69 -10.54 -15.18 -15.62
CA GLY A 69 -11.53 -15.27 -16.69
C GLY A 69 -10.94 -15.32 -18.10
N ALA A 70 -9.61 -15.41 -18.25
CA ALA A 70 -8.91 -15.36 -19.53
C ALA A 70 -9.18 -16.61 -20.37
N GLN A 71 -9.59 -16.44 -21.63
CA GLN A 71 -9.89 -17.58 -22.49
C GLN A 71 -8.57 -18.33 -22.83
N PRO A 72 -8.55 -19.67 -22.95
CA PRO A 72 -7.30 -20.42 -23.17
C PRO A 72 -6.48 -19.99 -24.40
N TRP A 73 -7.12 -19.45 -25.43
CA TRP A 73 -6.44 -18.93 -26.62
C TRP A 73 -5.87 -17.52 -26.44
N GLU A 74 -6.28 -16.77 -25.42
CA GLU A 74 -5.70 -15.48 -25.02
C GLU A 74 -4.37 -15.66 -24.25
N LEU A 75 -4.02 -16.91 -23.91
CA LEU A 75 -2.76 -17.25 -23.23
C LEU A 75 -1.76 -17.92 -24.18
N LEU A 76 -2.16 -18.19 -25.44
CA LEU A 76 -1.30 -18.79 -26.45
C LEU A 76 -0.53 -17.67 -27.19
N PRO A 77 0.79 -17.83 -27.42
CA PRO A 77 1.64 -16.79 -28.03
C PRO A 77 1.40 -16.56 -29.54
N TYR A 78 0.19 -16.83 -30.05
CA TYR A 78 -0.12 -16.70 -31.46
C TYR A 78 -0.73 -15.32 -31.78
N ARG A 79 0.14 -14.44 -32.26
CA ARG A 79 -0.08 -13.36 -33.25
C ARG A 79 -0.37 -11.91 -32.85
N ASP A 80 -0.58 -11.52 -31.59
CA ASP A 80 -0.77 -10.08 -31.30
C ASP A 80 -0.24 -9.66 -29.91
N GLU A 81 0.42 -8.50 -29.82
CA GLU A 81 0.93 -7.93 -28.55
C GLU A 81 -0.20 -7.58 -27.55
N ARG A 82 -1.44 -7.54 -28.03
CA ARG A 82 -2.67 -7.26 -27.24
C ARG A 82 -3.20 -8.47 -26.47
N VAL A 83 -2.68 -9.67 -26.72
CA VAL A 83 -3.23 -10.93 -26.19
C VAL A 83 -2.91 -11.13 -24.70
N LEU A 84 -1.73 -10.71 -24.24
CA LEU A 84 -1.35 -10.78 -22.81
C LEU A 84 -1.75 -9.53 -22.02
N GLN A 85 -2.27 -8.50 -22.69
CA GLN A 85 -2.52 -7.19 -22.08
C GLN A 85 -3.62 -7.24 -21.00
N PRO A 86 -4.74 -7.97 -21.15
CA PRO A 86 -5.77 -8.04 -20.10
C PRO A 86 -5.24 -8.71 -18.83
N VAL A 87 -4.54 -9.83 -18.96
CA VAL A 87 -3.96 -10.56 -17.81
C VAL A 87 -2.82 -9.76 -17.16
N ALA A 88 -1.95 -9.14 -17.96
CA ALA A 88 -0.88 -8.28 -17.43
C ALA A 88 -1.44 -7.04 -16.72
N THR A 89 -2.55 -6.48 -17.22
CA THR A 89 -3.23 -5.33 -16.59
C THR A 89 -3.89 -5.76 -15.28
N ALA A 90 -4.63 -6.87 -15.27
CA ALA A 90 -5.25 -7.41 -14.05
C ALA A 90 -4.22 -7.78 -12.97
N VAL A 91 -3.10 -8.40 -13.37
CA VAL A 91 -1.98 -8.69 -12.47
C VAL A 91 -1.34 -7.40 -11.96
N GLY A 92 -1.14 -6.40 -12.82
CA GLY A 92 -0.58 -5.10 -12.43
C GLY A 92 -1.47 -4.32 -11.46
N GLN A 93 -2.79 -4.30 -11.72
CA GLN A 93 -3.79 -3.67 -10.88
C GLN A 93 -3.90 -4.37 -9.52
N GLY A 94 -4.05 -5.70 -9.51
CA GLY A 94 -4.14 -6.45 -8.25
C GLY A 94 -2.87 -6.34 -7.39
N ILE A 95 -1.68 -6.29 -8.00
CA ILE A 95 -0.44 -6.02 -7.26
C ILE A 95 -0.44 -4.60 -6.68
N GLY A 96 -0.91 -3.62 -7.45
CA GLY A 96 -1.14 -2.24 -7.00
C GLY A 96 -2.09 -2.14 -5.80
N ASP A 97 -3.19 -2.88 -5.87
CA ASP A 97 -4.24 -2.88 -4.85
C ASP A 97 -3.76 -3.50 -3.52
N PHE A 98 -2.87 -4.50 -3.57
CA PHE A 98 -2.19 -5.03 -2.37
C PHE A 98 -1.40 -3.95 -1.57
N TYR A 99 -0.98 -2.84 -2.21
CA TYR A 99 -0.31 -1.73 -1.51
C TYR A 99 -1.27 -0.71 -0.88
N ARG A 100 -2.50 -0.64 -1.41
CA ARG A 100 -3.45 0.42 -1.07
C ARG A 100 -4.56 -0.09 -0.15
N ILE A 101 -4.89 -1.37 -0.24
CA ILE A 101 -6.01 -1.98 0.46
C ILE A 101 -5.54 -2.66 1.75
N LEU A 102 -6.28 -2.43 2.84
CA LEU A 102 -6.05 -3.16 4.09
C LEU A 102 -6.48 -4.62 3.98
N LEU A 103 -5.62 -5.52 4.45
CA LEU A 103 -5.90 -6.96 4.57
C LEU A 103 -6.62 -7.28 5.89
N PRO A 104 -7.53 -8.27 5.92
CA PRO A 104 -7.98 -9.08 4.79
C PRO A 104 -8.99 -8.34 3.88
N PHE A 105 -8.96 -8.62 2.56
CA PHE A 105 -9.79 -7.96 1.54
C PHE A 105 -11.02 -8.81 1.16
N SER A 106 -12.00 -8.22 0.47
CA SER A 106 -13.18 -8.96 -0.01
C SER A 106 -12.99 -9.43 -1.47
N PRO A 107 -13.02 -10.75 -1.78
CA PRO A 107 -12.83 -11.26 -3.14
C PRO A 107 -13.81 -10.69 -4.16
N ALA A 108 -15.05 -10.45 -3.74
CA ALA A 108 -16.09 -9.88 -4.59
C ALA A 108 -15.87 -8.39 -4.91
N ALA A 109 -15.19 -7.65 -4.02
CA ALA A 109 -14.91 -6.23 -4.20
C ALA A 109 -13.63 -5.98 -5.03
N THR A 110 -12.69 -6.92 -5.00
CA THR A 110 -11.39 -6.82 -5.69
C THR A 110 -11.04 -8.14 -6.39
N PRO A 111 -11.70 -8.44 -7.53
CA PRO A 111 -11.52 -9.72 -8.23
C PRO A 111 -10.08 -9.90 -8.76
N GLU A 112 -9.36 -8.83 -9.04
CA GLU A 112 -7.97 -8.84 -9.50
C GLU A 112 -7.00 -9.34 -8.41
N MET A 113 -7.18 -8.88 -7.17
CA MET A 113 -6.43 -9.38 -6.01
C MET A 113 -6.75 -10.85 -5.71
N HIS A 114 -8.02 -11.23 -5.84
CA HIS A 114 -8.44 -12.63 -5.69
C HIS A 114 -7.76 -13.55 -6.72
N GLY A 115 -7.75 -13.14 -8.00
CA GLY A 115 -7.05 -13.85 -9.08
C GLY A 115 -5.55 -14.04 -8.82
N LEU A 116 -4.89 -13.06 -8.17
CA LEU A 116 -3.49 -13.17 -7.77
C LEU A 116 -3.27 -14.18 -6.63
N VAL A 117 -4.13 -14.18 -5.61
CA VAL A 117 -4.10 -15.15 -4.51
C VAL A 117 -4.25 -16.57 -5.07
N LEU A 118 -5.24 -16.78 -5.94
CA LEU A 118 -5.48 -18.05 -6.62
C LEU A 118 -4.28 -18.53 -7.46
N THR A 119 -3.67 -17.61 -8.22
CA THR A 119 -2.50 -17.91 -9.06
C THR A 119 -1.27 -18.27 -8.23
N ALA A 120 -1.06 -17.60 -7.09
CA ALA A 120 0.03 -17.91 -6.17
C ALA A 120 -0.16 -19.31 -5.56
N ILE A 121 -1.36 -19.64 -5.07
CA ILE A 121 -1.69 -20.99 -4.57
C ILE A 121 -1.39 -22.04 -5.64
N PHE A 122 -1.92 -21.85 -6.85
CA PHE A 122 -1.69 -22.78 -7.97
C PHE A 122 -0.19 -22.98 -8.26
N GLY A 123 0.57 -21.89 -8.39
CA GLY A 123 1.98 -21.93 -8.77
C GLY A 123 2.85 -22.67 -7.76
N PHE A 124 2.70 -22.36 -6.46
CA PHE A 124 3.45 -23.03 -5.40
C PHE A 124 3.08 -24.51 -5.29
N VAL A 125 1.79 -24.85 -5.36
CA VAL A 125 1.32 -26.24 -5.29
C VAL A 125 1.82 -27.04 -6.50
N LEU A 126 1.76 -26.49 -7.70
CA LEU A 126 2.27 -27.13 -8.91
C LEU A 126 3.77 -27.40 -8.81
N ALA A 127 4.55 -26.44 -8.31
CA ALA A 127 5.98 -26.59 -8.10
C ALA A 127 6.30 -27.71 -7.09
N VAL A 128 5.58 -27.77 -5.96
CA VAL A 128 5.69 -28.87 -4.99
C VAL A 128 5.37 -30.22 -5.66
N ALA A 129 4.27 -30.30 -6.41
CA ALA A 129 3.84 -31.52 -7.09
C ALA A 129 4.88 -32.04 -8.10
N LEU A 130 5.45 -31.13 -8.91
CA LEU A 130 6.47 -31.47 -9.90
C LEU A 130 7.78 -31.93 -9.25
N LEU A 131 8.20 -31.29 -8.16
CA LEU A 131 9.41 -31.66 -7.41
C LEU A 131 9.24 -32.99 -6.68
N ALA A 132 8.07 -33.23 -6.09
CA ALA A 132 7.72 -34.53 -5.50
C ALA A 132 7.71 -35.64 -6.59
N ALA A 133 7.12 -35.37 -7.76
CA ALA A 133 7.11 -36.31 -8.89
C ALA A 133 8.48 -36.53 -9.54
N ALA A 134 9.42 -35.61 -9.32
CA ALA A 134 10.83 -35.73 -9.72
C ALA A 134 11.71 -36.35 -8.64
N SER A 135 11.14 -36.82 -7.52
CA SER A 135 11.87 -37.36 -6.36
C SER A 135 12.90 -36.38 -5.79
N ARG A 136 12.56 -35.08 -5.72
CA ARG A 136 13.39 -34.02 -5.12
C ARG A 136 12.75 -33.49 -3.82
N PRO A 137 12.77 -34.28 -2.73
CA PRO A 137 12.01 -33.96 -1.51
C PRO A 137 12.48 -32.68 -0.81
N LEU A 138 13.79 -32.40 -0.80
CA LEU A 138 14.33 -31.16 -0.21
C LEU A 138 13.89 -29.92 -0.99
N GLY A 139 13.83 -30.02 -2.32
CA GLY A 139 13.31 -28.94 -3.16
C GLY A 139 11.83 -28.68 -2.90
N ALA A 140 11.03 -29.75 -2.80
CA ALA A 140 9.61 -29.63 -2.47
C ALA A 140 9.39 -28.99 -1.08
N ALA A 141 10.15 -29.40 -0.07
CA ALA A 141 10.11 -28.80 1.26
C ALA A 141 10.45 -27.30 1.25
N ALA A 142 11.49 -26.90 0.51
CA ALA A 142 11.88 -25.50 0.38
C ALA A 142 10.78 -24.65 -0.30
N VAL A 143 10.14 -25.17 -1.35
CA VAL A 143 9.02 -24.48 -2.02
C VAL A 143 7.81 -24.34 -1.11
N THR A 144 7.50 -25.34 -0.27
CA THR A 144 6.42 -25.25 0.73
C THR A 144 6.67 -24.12 1.73
N VAL A 145 7.89 -24.05 2.27
CA VAL A 145 8.28 -22.98 3.21
C VAL A 145 8.20 -21.61 2.54
N ALA A 146 8.68 -21.49 1.30
CA ALA A 146 8.60 -20.25 0.55
C ALA A 146 7.14 -19.83 0.27
N GLY A 147 6.30 -20.76 -0.19
CA GLY A 147 4.91 -20.47 -0.55
C GLY A 147 4.02 -20.10 0.63
N ALA A 148 4.13 -20.83 1.74
CA ALA A 148 3.36 -20.52 2.96
C ALA A 148 3.97 -19.32 3.72
N GLY A 149 5.31 -19.24 3.78
CA GLY A 149 6.03 -18.16 4.45
C GLY A 149 5.83 -16.81 3.78
N TRP A 150 5.73 -16.74 2.45
CA TRP A 150 5.45 -15.49 1.74
C TRP A 150 4.11 -14.91 2.16
N ALA A 151 3.03 -15.69 2.12
CA ALA A 151 1.72 -15.21 2.55
C ALA A 151 1.70 -14.85 4.05
N ALA A 152 2.51 -15.54 4.86
CA ALA A 152 2.72 -15.22 6.27
C ALA A 152 3.25 -13.80 6.49
N THR A 153 4.07 -13.27 5.56
CA THR A 153 4.63 -11.91 5.64
C THR A 153 3.66 -10.80 5.26
N LEU A 154 2.57 -11.11 4.54
CA LEU A 154 1.63 -10.11 4.02
C LEU A 154 0.54 -9.69 5.03
N ALA A 155 0.19 -10.54 6.01
CA ALA A 155 -0.86 -10.24 6.98
C ALA A 155 -0.38 -10.38 8.43
N ASP A 156 -0.72 -9.38 9.25
CA ASP A 156 -0.45 -9.32 10.68
C ASP A 156 -1.28 -10.37 11.45
N GLY A 157 -0.64 -11.12 12.36
CA GLY A 157 -1.29 -12.07 13.26
C GLY A 157 -1.00 -13.56 13.02
N GLN A 158 -1.11 -14.36 14.09
CA GLN A 158 -0.93 -15.84 14.17
C GLN A 158 0.22 -16.45 13.35
N THR A 159 1.31 -15.71 13.16
CA THR A 159 2.45 -16.11 12.30
C THR A 159 3.18 -17.35 12.82
N VAL A 160 3.18 -17.57 14.14
CA VAL A 160 3.91 -18.68 14.77
C VAL A 160 3.22 -20.03 14.52
N VAL A 161 1.90 -20.10 14.68
CA VAL A 161 1.13 -21.35 14.48
C VAL A 161 1.16 -21.74 13.00
N LEU A 162 0.96 -20.78 12.10
CA LEU A 162 1.05 -21.00 10.66
C LEU A 162 2.47 -21.35 10.20
N GLY A 163 3.49 -20.70 10.76
CA GLY A 163 4.89 -21.06 10.53
C GLY A 163 5.22 -22.49 10.97
N ALA A 164 4.71 -22.92 12.13
CA ALA A 164 4.86 -24.29 12.62
C ALA A 164 4.15 -25.32 11.72
N LEU A 165 2.93 -25.02 11.25
CA LEU A 165 2.19 -25.87 10.31
C LEU A 165 2.89 -25.96 8.95
N ALA A 166 3.41 -24.85 8.43
CA ALA A 166 4.19 -24.81 7.19
C ALA A 166 5.47 -25.64 7.30
N LEU A 167 6.17 -25.56 8.44
CA LEU A 167 7.36 -26.35 8.72
C LEU A 167 7.03 -27.85 8.83
N ALA A 168 5.95 -28.21 9.54
CA ALA A 168 5.48 -29.58 9.64
C ALA A 168 5.10 -30.15 8.26
N ALA A 169 4.41 -29.36 7.43
CA ALA A 169 4.08 -29.73 6.06
C ALA A 169 5.34 -29.92 5.19
N ALA A 170 6.32 -29.02 5.29
CA ALA A 170 7.60 -29.15 4.59
C ALA A 170 8.38 -30.40 4.99
N LEU A 171 8.34 -30.78 6.28
CA LEU A 171 9.00 -31.97 6.81
C LEU A 171 8.31 -33.28 6.44
N SER A 172 7.01 -33.26 6.16
CA SER A 172 6.26 -34.46 5.75
C SER A 172 6.74 -35.02 4.41
N THR A 173 7.12 -34.16 3.46
CA THR A 173 7.50 -34.56 2.10
C THR A 173 8.74 -35.47 2.06
N PRO A 174 9.88 -35.12 2.69
CA PRO A 174 11.04 -36.02 2.78
C PRO A 174 10.77 -37.30 3.61
N LEU A 175 9.92 -37.22 4.63
CA LEU A 175 9.55 -38.36 5.47
C LEU A 175 8.73 -39.41 4.68
N ILE A 176 7.73 -38.95 3.93
CA ILE A 176 6.81 -39.79 3.15
C ILE A 176 7.50 -40.38 1.91
N LEU A 177 8.35 -39.60 1.24
CA LEU A 177 9.08 -40.06 0.05
C LEU A 177 10.26 -40.99 0.40
N ARG A 178 10.54 -41.20 1.70
CA ARG A 178 11.63 -42.01 2.27
C ARG A 178 12.96 -41.79 1.54
N VAL A 179 13.80 -40.92 2.09
CA VAL A 179 15.22 -40.88 1.73
C VAL A 179 15.78 -42.30 1.88
N ARG A 180 16.11 -42.95 0.76
CA ARG A 180 16.93 -44.18 0.78
C ARG A 180 18.35 -43.73 1.15
N SER A 181 18.60 -43.51 2.43
CA SER A 181 19.95 -43.31 2.97
C SER A 181 20.51 -44.66 3.37
N GLY A 182 21.52 -45.13 2.64
CA GLY A 182 22.62 -45.85 3.30
C GLY A 182 23.16 -44.94 4.42
N PRO A 183 23.51 -45.49 5.59
CA PRO A 183 23.57 -44.72 6.81
C PRO A 183 24.82 -43.83 6.81
N SER A 184 24.62 -42.53 6.99
CA SER A 184 25.49 -41.79 7.90
C SER A 184 24.60 -40.91 8.75
N LEU A 185 24.76 -41.04 10.07
CA LEU A 185 24.14 -40.17 11.07
C LEU A 185 24.40 -38.69 10.74
N VAL A 186 25.50 -38.41 10.04
CA VAL A 186 25.91 -37.13 9.47
C VAL A 186 24.94 -36.61 8.41
N ALA A 187 24.39 -37.44 7.52
CA ALA A 187 23.40 -37.00 6.52
C ALA A 187 22.04 -36.68 7.16
N GLY A 188 21.64 -37.44 8.19
CA GLY A 188 20.45 -37.17 8.99
C GLY A 188 20.58 -35.90 9.83
N LEU A 189 21.74 -35.69 10.46
CA LEU A 189 22.06 -34.47 11.20
C LEU A 189 22.26 -33.27 10.27
N ALA A 190 22.79 -33.43 9.06
CA ALA A 190 22.89 -32.35 8.08
C ALA A 190 21.53 -31.97 7.49
N ALA A 191 20.64 -32.94 7.27
CA ALA A 191 19.25 -32.66 6.88
C ALA A 191 18.47 -32.00 8.03
N GLY A 192 18.64 -32.48 9.26
CA GLY A 192 18.07 -31.87 10.46
C GLY A 192 18.61 -30.47 10.72
N ALA A 193 19.92 -30.24 10.56
CA ALA A 193 20.56 -28.94 10.68
C ALA A 193 20.19 -27.99 9.53
N ALA A 194 19.96 -28.49 8.31
CA ALA A 194 19.45 -27.68 7.20
C ALA A 194 17.97 -27.31 7.38
N VAL A 195 17.18 -28.18 8.01
CA VAL A 195 15.79 -27.89 8.41
C VAL A 195 15.75 -26.92 9.58
N ILE A 196 16.60 -27.09 10.59
CA ILE A 196 16.72 -26.16 11.72
C ILE A 196 17.28 -24.83 11.22
N ALA A 197 18.29 -24.82 10.36
CA ALA A 197 18.80 -23.60 9.72
C ALA A 197 17.76 -22.98 8.77
N GLY A 198 16.91 -23.77 8.11
CA GLY A 198 15.80 -23.30 7.30
C GLY A 198 14.63 -22.76 8.13
N ALA A 199 14.38 -23.32 9.31
CA ALA A 199 13.38 -22.88 10.27
C ALA A 199 13.85 -21.65 11.06
N VAL A 200 15.15 -21.59 11.40
CA VAL A 200 15.83 -20.42 11.95
C VAL A 200 15.94 -19.34 10.87
N TRP A 201 16.24 -19.69 9.62
CA TRP A 201 16.20 -18.74 8.50
C TRP A 201 14.77 -18.28 8.22
N ALA A 202 13.75 -19.11 8.34
CA ALA A 202 12.34 -18.70 8.20
C ALA A 202 11.86 -17.86 9.39
N SER A 203 12.28 -18.18 10.62
CA SER A 203 11.93 -17.42 11.84
C SER A 203 12.81 -16.18 12.07
N SER A 204 13.99 -16.12 11.45
CA SER A 204 14.82 -14.93 11.35
C SER A 204 14.55 -14.17 10.06
N ALA A 205 13.91 -14.78 9.05
CA ALA A 205 13.36 -14.07 7.89
C ALA A 205 12.07 -13.34 8.27
N THR A 206 11.35 -13.70 9.33
CA THR A 206 10.29 -12.81 9.81
C THR A 206 10.83 -11.49 10.38
N THR A 207 12.13 -11.41 10.73
CA THR A 207 12.82 -10.18 11.16
C THR A 207 13.69 -9.57 10.05
N VAL A 208 14.46 -10.37 9.31
CA VAL A 208 15.31 -9.93 8.18
C VAL A 208 14.53 -9.73 6.89
N ALA A 209 13.47 -10.52 6.62
CA ALA A 209 12.50 -10.20 5.58
C ALA A 209 11.46 -9.19 6.07
N ARG A 210 11.32 -8.90 7.38
CA ARG A 210 10.72 -7.61 7.75
C ARG A 210 11.56 -6.47 7.18
N GLU A 211 12.88 -6.45 7.34
CA GLU A 211 13.72 -5.35 6.80
C GLU A 211 14.00 -5.39 5.28
N ALA A 212 14.14 -6.58 4.67
CA ALA A 212 14.35 -6.74 3.23
C ALA A 212 13.03 -6.74 2.44
N ALA A 213 11.92 -7.17 3.06
CA ALA A 213 10.58 -6.94 2.52
C ALA A 213 9.98 -5.58 2.96
N LEU A 214 10.65 -4.80 3.80
CA LEU A 214 10.36 -3.36 3.96
C LEU A 214 10.91 -2.51 2.80
N ASN A 215 11.42 -3.12 1.72
CA ASN A 215 11.97 -2.39 0.57
C ASN A 215 11.58 -2.94 -0.81
N TRP A 216 10.66 -3.90 -0.93
CA TRP A 216 10.01 -4.17 -2.23
C TRP A 216 8.96 -3.10 -2.57
N GLU A 217 8.44 -2.36 -1.56
CA GLU A 217 7.63 -1.13 -1.73
C GLU A 217 8.32 -0.04 -2.56
N SER A 218 9.64 -0.14 -2.80
CA SER A 218 10.41 0.77 -3.65
C SER A 218 10.58 0.30 -5.10
N TRP A 219 10.01 -0.86 -5.45
CA TRP A 219 10.14 -1.44 -6.80
C TRP A 219 9.04 -0.88 -7.69
N ASP A 220 9.36 0.20 -8.41
CA ASP A 220 8.44 0.87 -9.33
C ASP A 220 8.27 0.06 -10.64
N PHE A 221 7.18 -0.70 -10.71
CA PHE A 221 6.76 -1.42 -11.91
C PHE A 221 5.83 -0.58 -12.81
N HIS A 222 5.51 0.67 -12.45
CA HIS A 222 4.49 1.51 -13.09
C HIS A 222 4.96 2.35 -14.29
N LYS A 223 6.00 1.91 -15.02
CA LYS A 223 6.34 2.55 -16.31
C LYS A 223 5.43 2.14 -17.49
N ILE A 224 4.24 1.59 -17.24
CA ILE A 224 3.25 1.32 -18.29
C ILE A 224 1.85 1.74 -17.81
N SER A 225 1.26 2.67 -18.58
CA SER A 225 -0.09 3.27 -18.57
C SER A 225 -0.43 4.37 -17.56
N ALA A 226 -0.76 5.53 -18.14
CA ALA A 226 -1.37 6.70 -17.53
C ALA A 226 -2.87 6.46 -17.30
N ASP A 227 -3.30 6.58 -16.05
CA ASP A 227 -4.54 7.17 -15.55
C ASP A 227 -4.58 6.87 -14.04
N ALA A 228 -4.49 7.89 -13.20
CA ALA A 228 -4.38 7.70 -11.76
C ALA A 228 -5.67 7.09 -11.18
N THR A 229 -5.62 5.81 -10.81
CA THR A 229 -6.63 5.17 -9.95
C THR A 229 -6.41 5.68 -8.52
N GLY A 230 -7.35 6.41 -7.95
CA GLY A 230 -7.24 6.96 -6.59
C GLY A 230 -8.57 7.41 -6.01
N VAL A 231 -8.60 7.64 -4.70
CA VAL A 231 -9.79 8.03 -3.94
C VAL A 231 -9.98 9.53 -4.02
N ARG A 232 -11.16 9.98 -4.45
CA ARG A 232 -11.56 11.39 -4.49
C ARG A 232 -12.66 11.61 -3.47
N PHE A 233 -12.61 12.75 -2.78
CA PHE A 233 -13.64 13.18 -1.86
C PHE A 233 -14.36 14.41 -2.40
N ALA A 234 -15.68 14.44 -2.24
CA ALA A 234 -16.45 15.67 -2.29
C ALA A 234 -16.44 16.25 -0.88
N TRP A 235 -15.79 17.41 -0.70
CA TRP A 235 -15.67 18.06 0.61
C TRP A 235 -16.83 18.99 0.96
N ASP A 236 -17.85 19.03 0.11
CA ASP A 236 -19.07 19.80 0.35
C ASP A 236 -19.93 19.12 1.43
N SER A 237 -20.77 19.90 2.12
CA SER A 237 -21.76 19.28 3.01
C SER A 237 -22.83 18.58 2.19
N ASN A 238 -23.15 17.36 2.58
CA ASN A 238 -24.30 16.58 2.10
C ASN A 238 -25.07 16.09 3.33
N TYR A 239 -26.37 15.88 3.20
CA TYR A 239 -27.24 15.31 4.23
C TYR A 239 -28.07 14.12 3.75
N ASP A 240 -27.92 13.70 2.49
CA ASP A 240 -28.68 12.60 1.87
C ASP A 240 -28.12 11.20 2.19
N GLY A 241 -27.06 11.14 3.00
CA GLY A 241 -26.38 9.90 3.34
C GLY A 241 -25.02 9.75 2.68
N ILE A 242 -24.22 8.83 3.22
CA ILE A 242 -22.90 8.49 2.74
C ILE A 242 -22.77 6.97 2.61
N ARG A 243 -21.92 6.53 1.69
CA ARG A 243 -21.58 5.12 1.51
C ARG A 243 -20.08 4.98 1.34
N PHE A 244 -19.45 4.34 2.31
CA PHE A 244 -18.06 3.95 2.16
C PHE A 244 -17.94 2.63 1.38
N PRO A 245 -16.89 2.47 0.56
CA PRO A 245 -16.57 1.17 -0.02
C PRO A 245 -16.39 0.11 1.08
N PRO A 246 -16.74 -1.17 0.84
CA PRO A 246 -16.56 -2.22 1.84
C PRO A 246 -15.08 -2.46 2.19
N THR A 247 -14.18 -2.05 1.30
CA THR A 247 -12.75 -2.25 1.40
C THR A 247 -12.06 -0.94 1.72
N LYS A 248 -11.27 -0.91 2.80
CA LYS A 248 -10.54 0.28 3.24
C LYS A 248 -9.30 0.51 2.40
N THR A 249 -9.18 1.72 1.88
CA THR A 249 -8.05 2.16 1.06
C THR A 249 -7.22 3.19 1.82
N VAL A 250 -5.92 2.97 1.97
CA VAL A 250 -5.00 3.94 2.59
C VAL A 250 -4.85 5.14 1.66
N VAL A 251 -5.29 6.30 2.12
CA VAL A 251 -5.28 7.56 1.35
C VAL A 251 -4.06 8.41 1.68
N LEU A 252 -3.61 8.40 2.94
CA LEU A 252 -2.49 9.18 3.45
C LEU A 252 -1.69 8.38 4.50
N THR A 253 -0.39 8.66 4.58
CA THR A 253 0.42 8.30 5.75
C THR A 253 1.08 9.55 6.30
N VAL A 254 1.05 9.72 7.63
CA VAL A 254 1.57 10.92 8.30
C VAL A 254 2.60 10.53 9.35
N GLU A 255 3.84 10.93 9.13
CA GLU A 255 4.87 10.97 10.17
C GLU A 255 4.80 12.31 10.90
N GLY A 256 4.80 12.31 12.22
CA GLY A 256 4.82 13.56 12.97
C GLY A 256 4.39 13.36 14.42
N PRO A 257 3.40 14.12 14.91
CA PRO A 257 3.05 14.13 16.33
C PRO A 257 2.72 12.73 16.85
N GLU A 258 3.22 12.42 18.04
CA GLU A 258 2.87 11.18 18.74
C GLU A 258 1.40 11.17 19.18
N GLN A 259 0.85 12.36 19.43
CA GLN A 259 -0.56 12.57 19.74
C GLN A 259 -1.40 12.59 18.47
N ALA A 260 -2.56 11.98 18.55
CA ALA A 260 -3.56 11.96 17.50
C ALA A 260 -4.03 13.38 17.14
N ARG A 261 -4.21 13.65 15.84
CA ARG A 261 -4.64 14.95 15.31
C ARG A 261 -5.58 14.74 14.13
N TYR A 262 -6.53 15.66 13.95
CA TYR A 262 -7.32 15.72 12.72
C TYR A 262 -6.47 16.26 11.56
N TRP A 263 -6.48 15.57 10.43
CA TRP A 263 -5.80 15.96 9.20
C TRP A 263 -6.75 16.75 8.31
N ARG A 264 -6.78 18.07 8.50
CA ARG A 264 -7.68 18.98 7.81
C ARG A 264 -7.26 19.21 6.37
N THR A 265 -8.19 19.01 5.44
CA THR A 265 -8.02 19.33 4.02
C THR A 265 -8.66 20.66 3.69
N SER A 266 -9.82 20.97 4.29
CA SER A 266 -10.54 22.22 4.03
C SER A 266 -11.38 22.72 5.21
N THR A 267 -11.97 23.90 5.02
CA THR A 267 -13.02 24.45 5.90
C THR A 267 -14.20 24.95 5.10
N LEU A 268 -15.39 24.68 5.63
CA LEU A 268 -16.66 25.19 5.13
C LEU A 268 -17.06 26.37 6.02
N ASP A 269 -16.84 27.56 5.48
CA ASP A 269 -16.91 28.83 6.20
C ASP A 269 -18.28 29.51 6.01
N LEU A 270 -18.92 29.27 4.86
CA LEU A 270 -20.23 29.85 4.49
C LEU A 270 -21.35 28.84 4.77
N PHE A 271 -22.44 29.32 5.36
CA PHE A 271 -23.68 28.57 5.47
C PHE A 271 -24.75 29.32 4.68
N ALA A 272 -25.28 28.70 3.63
CA ALA A 272 -26.30 29.26 2.74
C ALA A 272 -27.14 28.12 2.17
N SER A 273 -28.41 28.37 1.82
CA SER A 273 -29.30 27.35 1.23
C SER A 273 -29.29 26.02 1.99
N ASP A 274 -29.32 26.10 3.32
CA ASP A 274 -29.29 24.96 4.27
C ASP A 274 -28.03 24.09 4.25
N HIS A 275 -26.98 24.51 3.53
CA HIS A 275 -25.73 23.76 3.35
C HIS A 275 -24.49 24.59 3.72
N TRP A 276 -23.40 23.89 4.02
CA TRP A 276 -22.09 24.46 4.27
C TRP A 276 -21.20 24.39 3.03
N PHE A 277 -20.59 25.53 2.69
CA PHE A 277 -19.74 25.69 1.52
C PHE A 277 -18.36 26.23 1.88
N GLU A 278 -17.38 25.88 1.05
CA GLU A 278 -16.09 26.57 1.02
C GLU A 278 -16.29 28.04 0.60
N ASP A 279 -15.79 28.97 1.41
CA ASP A 279 -15.72 30.39 1.05
C ASP A 279 -14.33 30.91 1.40
N LEU A 280 -13.37 30.47 0.58
CA LEU A 280 -11.94 30.60 0.82
C LEU A 280 -11.37 31.76 -0.01
N LEU A 281 -10.91 32.81 0.66
CA LEU A 281 -10.27 33.96 0.02
C LEU A 281 -8.83 33.63 -0.36
N TRP A 282 -8.41 34.04 -1.56
CA TRP A 282 -7.02 33.93 -1.97
C TRP A 282 -6.13 34.88 -1.17
N LEU A 283 -5.10 34.35 -0.50
CA LEU A 283 -4.18 35.13 0.33
C LEU A 283 -2.76 35.24 -0.24
N GLY A 284 -2.46 34.56 -1.34
CA GLY A 284 -1.14 34.59 -1.98
C GLY A 284 -0.63 33.23 -2.41
N ARG A 285 0.58 33.23 -2.99
CA ARG A 285 1.34 32.02 -3.32
C ARG A 285 2.36 31.73 -2.22
N VAL A 286 2.57 30.46 -1.89
CA VAL A 286 3.65 30.03 -0.99
C VAL A 286 4.98 30.05 -1.76
N GLN A 287 6.02 30.61 -1.15
CA GLN A 287 7.36 30.59 -1.75
C GLN A 287 8.04 29.24 -1.47
N ALA A 288 8.76 28.71 -2.46
CA ALA A 288 9.36 27.37 -2.43
C ALA A 288 10.28 27.11 -1.22
N ASP A 289 10.99 28.15 -0.77
CA ASP A 289 11.97 28.11 0.33
C ASP A 289 11.53 28.97 1.53
N SER A 290 10.22 29.20 1.75
CA SER A 290 9.79 30.04 2.87
C SER A 290 9.95 29.33 4.22
N ASP A 291 10.79 29.91 5.07
CA ASP A 291 10.97 29.57 6.48
C ASP A 291 9.70 29.72 7.34
N ALA A 292 8.79 30.62 6.94
CA ALA A 292 7.48 30.86 7.55
C ALA A 292 6.53 31.50 6.52
N MET A 293 5.26 31.09 6.54
CA MET A 293 4.20 31.73 5.77
C MET A 293 3.61 32.93 6.53
N PRO A 294 3.13 33.98 5.84
CA PRO A 294 2.41 35.06 6.48
C PRO A 294 1.18 34.55 7.23
N LEU A 295 1.00 34.99 8.47
CA LEU A 295 -0.15 34.63 9.29
C LEU A 295 -1.43 35.32 8.78
N ASP A 296 -2.55 34.61 8.85
CA ASP A 296 -3.88 35.19 8.59
C ASP A 296 -4.33 36.05 9.80
N ARG A 297 -5.26 36.99 9.59
CA ARG A 297 -5.79 37.90 10.63
C ARG A 297 -6.43 37.16 11.82
N LEU A 298 -6.89 35.93 11.61
CA LEU A 298 -7.47 35.09 12.65
C LEU A 298 -6.47 34.12 13.29
N THR A 299 -5.24 34.05 12.78
CA THR A 299 -4.17 33.27 13.36
C THR A 299 -3.52 34.07 14.49
N PRO A 300 -3.40 33.54 15.71
CA PRO A 300 -2.90 34.29 16.85
C PRO A 300 -1.37 34.50 16.75
N ALA A 301 -0.85 35.56 17.38
CA ALA A 301 0.58 35.88 17.37
C ALA A 301 1.49 34.74 17.86
N ARG A 302 1.00 33.89 18.78
CA ARG A 302 1.74 32.71 19.26
C ARG A 302 2.03 31.67 18.17
N ALA A 303 1.29 31.69 17.07
CA ALA A 303 1.56 30.85 15.90
C ALA A 303 2.85 31.27 15.17
N ALA A 304 3.39 32.47 15.43
CA ALA A 304 4.69 32.88 14.91
C ALA A 304 5.87 32.22 15.65
N ASN A 305 5.67 31.76 16.90
CA ASN A 305 6.72 31.09 17.65
C ASN A 305 6.87 29.63 17.16
N ARG A 306 8.06 29.30 16.64
CA ARG A 306 8.41 27.97 16.13
C ARG A 306 8.32 26.85 17.17
N GLU A 307 8.41 27.17 18.46
CA GLU A 307 8.21 26.18 19.54
C GLU A 307 6.77 25.63 19.58
N ASN A 308 5.81 26.38 19.04
CA ASN A 308 4.41 25.97 18.95
C ASN A 308 4.09 25.28 17.61
N TRP A 309 5.10 25.00 16.79
CA TRP A 309 4.91 24.41 15.47
C TRP A 309 4.92 22.90 15.55
N LEU A 310 3.92 22.31 14.91
CA LEU A 310 3.77 20.89 14.75
C LEU A 310 4.20 20.47 13.36
N GLU A 311 5.35 19.80 13.31
CA GLU A 311 5.89 19.26 12.08
C GLU A 311 5.17 17.97 11.67
N GLN A 312 4.81 17.89 10.41
CA GLN A 312 4.18 16.73 9.78
C GLN A 312 4.87 16.45 8.44
N ARG A 313 5.22 15.19 8.19
CA ARG A 313 5.61 14.70 6.87
C ARG A 313 4.51 13.80 6.37
N ILE A 314 3.89 14.21 5.28
CA ILE A 314 2.71 13.56 4.72
C ILE A 314 3.11 12.93 3.40
N GLU A 315 2.75 11.67 3.23
CA GLU A 315 2.87 10.92 1.99
C GLU A 315 1.49 10.51 1.50
N VAL A 316 1.19 10.92 0.27
CA VAL A 316 -0.06 10.60 -0.44
C VAL A 316 0.04 9.18 -0.96
N LYS A 317 -0.92 8.34 -0.59
CA LYS A 317 -1.00 6.94 -1.05
C LYS A 317 -2.02 6.84 -2.17
N ALA A 318 -3.31 6.99 -1.86
CA ALA A 318 -4.37 6.93 -2.85
C ALA A 318 -5.18 8.23 -2.98
N LEU A 319 -4.98 9.24 -2.13
CA LEU A 319 -5.77 10.48 -2.18
C LEU A 319 -5.48 11.26 -3.48
N VAL A 320 -6.52 11.55 -4.26
CA VAL A 320 -6.44 12.46 -5.41
C VAL A 320 -7.17 13.75 -5.06
N ASP A 321 -6.41 14.73 -4.60
CA ASP A 321 -6.92 16.04 -4.17
C ASP A 321 -5.93 17.16 -4.46
N ASP A 322 -6.43 18.35 -4.70
CA ASP A 322 -5.60 19.54 -4.87
C ASP A 322 -5.39 20.31 -3.56
N ARG A 323 -6.04 19.92 -2.46
CA ARG A 323 -5.84 20.46 -1.11
C ARG A 323 -4.79 19.66 -0.34
N LEU A 324 -3.94 20.37 0.39
CA LEU A 324 -2.96 19.73 1.28
C LEU A 324 -3.58 19.46 2.64
N ALA A 325 -3.56 18.20 3.07
CA ALA A 325 -3.94 17.83 4.42
C ALA A 325 -2.92 18.36 5.43
N ALA A 326 -3.37 18.88 6.57
CA ALA A 326 -2.51 19.24 7.70
C ALA A 326 -3.31 19.30 9.00
N ALA A 327 -2.65 19.04 10.13
CA ALA A 327 -3.19 19.33 11.44
C ALA A 327 -3.30 20.84 11.65
N GLY A 328 -4.45 21.34 12.11
CA GLY A 328 -4.63 22.76 12.45
C GLY A 328 -4.34 23.72 11.30
N THR A 329 -3.69 24.85 11.62
CA THR A 329 -3.38 25.92 10.66
C THR A 329 -1.93 25.83 10.17
N PRO A 330 -1.66 25.55 8.87
CA PRO A 330 -0.31 25.59 8.31
C PRO A 330 0.35 26.96 8.48
N VAL A 331 1.59 26.96 8.95
CA VAL A 331 2.43 28.15 9.19
C VAL A 331 3.76 28.09 8.45
N ALA A 332 4.21 26.92 7.99
CA ALA A 332 5.29 26.79 7.01
C ALA A 332 5.10 25.53 6.15
N LEU A 333 5.69 25.49 4.95
CA LEU A 333 5.58 24.37 4.02
C LEU A 333 6.86 24.28 3.17
N ASP A 334 7.41 23.08 3.02
CA ASP A 334 8.40 22.79 1.98
C ASP A 334 7.67 22.48 0.66
N SER A 335 7.59 23.47 -0.23
CA SER A 335 6.82 23.36 -1.48
C SER A 335 7.68 23.08 -2.71
N ARG A 336 9.00 22.83 -2.55
CA ARG A 336 9.94 22.57 -3.67
C ARG A 336 9.50 21.47 -4.63
N ARG A 337 8.79 20.45 -4.11
CA ARG A 337 8.29 19.31 -4.89
C ARG A 337 6.80 19.39 -5.25
N LEU A 338 6.12 20.45 -4.82
CA LEU A 338 4.67 20.63 -4.98
C LEU A 338 4.30 21.63 -6.09
N GLY A 339 5.30 22.29 -6.70
CA GLY A 339 5.07 23.32 -7.71
C GLY A 339 4.40 24.57 -7.12
N ASN A 340 3.37 25.08 -7.80
CA ASN A 340 2.65 26.27 -7.33
C ASN A 340 1.65 25.89 -6.24
N VAL A 341 1.94 26.32 -5.01
CA VAL A 341 1.03 26.21 -3.86
C VAL A 341 0.39 27.57 -3.58
N PHE A 342 -0.93 27.58 -3.48
CA PHE A 342 -1.76 28.73 -3.15
C PHE A 342 -2.20 28.64 -1.69
N ARG A 343 -2.06 29.75 -0.98
CA ARG A 343 -2.54 29.90 0.39
C ARG A 343 -3.90 30.58 0.34
N LEU A 344 -4.88 29.97 0.99
CA LEU A 344 -6.24 30.48 1.10
C LEU A 344 -6.57 30.81 2.57
N SER A 345 -7.64 31.59 2.77
CA SER A 345 -8.14 31.90 4.11
C SER A 345 -8.51 30.64 4.88
N GLY A 346 -8.55 30.77 6.20
CA GLY A 346 -8.89 29.63 7.05
C GLY A 346 -7.78 28.60 7.20
N GLY A 347 -6.61 28.83 6.60
CA GLY A 347 -5.45 27.95 6.69
C GLY A 347 -5.51 26.76 5.73
N VAL A 348 -6.15 26.93 4.57
CA VAL A 348 -6.21 25.91 3.51
C VAL A 348 -5.10 26.17 2.49
N LEU A 349 -4.39 25.12 2.08
CA LEU A 349 -3.36 25.17 1.05
C LEU A 349 -3.82 24.34 -0.15
N ARG A 350 -3.72 24.89 -1.36
CA ARG A 350 -4.03 24.19 -2.60
C ARG A 350 -2.86 24.17 -3.56
N VAL A 351 -2.63 23.05 -4.23
CA VAL A 351 -1.68 22.92 -5.34
C VAL A 351 -2.40 23.11 -6.67
N ARG A 352 -1.69 23.59 -7.70
CA ARG A 352 -2.28 23.75 -9.05
C ARG A 352 -2.72 22.42 -9.67
N SER A 353 -1.97 21.36 -9.42
CA SER A 353 -2.21 20.03 -9.95
C SER A 353 -2.51 19.12 -8.77
N PRO A 354 -3.61 18.33 -8.80
CA PRO A 354 -3.94 17.41 -7.72
C PRO A 354 -2.76 16.52 -7.37
N LEU A 355 -2.61 16.25 -6.07
CA LEU A 355 -1.61 15.33 -5.59
C LEU A 355 -1.98 13.90 -6.01
N GLY A 356 -0.95 13.12 -6.33
CA GLY A 356 -1.06 11.71 -6.69
C GLY A 356 -0.21 10.82 -5.81
N GLU A 357 -0.33 9.51 -6.01
CA GLU A 357 0.39 8.49 -5.27
C GLU A 357 1.90 8.74 -5.20
N GLY A 358 2.48 8.50 -4.03
CA GLY A 358 3.91 8.61 -3.75
C GLY A 358 4.40 10.05 -3.54
N GLN A 359 3.57 11.06 -3.77
CA GLN A 359 3.96 12.45 -3.51
C GLN A 359 4.05 12.72 -2.01
N ARG A 360 5.08 13.49 -1.63
CA ARG A 360 5.39 13.80 -0.23
C ARG A 360 5.56 15.30 -0.04
N TYR A 361 5.11 15.78 1.11
CA TYR A 361 5.35 17.14 1.54
C TYR A 361 5.56 17.24 3.05
N ARG A 362 6.22 18.32 3.45
CA ARG A 362 6.49 18.62 4.85
C ARG A 362 5.85 19.94 5.19
N VAL A 363 4.95 19.90 6.16
CA VAL A 363 4.18 21.06 6.61
C VAL A 363 4.40 21.24 8.11
N TRP A 364 4.55 22.50 8.52
CA TRP A 364 4.51 22.89 9.92
C TRP A 364 3.22 23.63 10.15
N SER A 365 2.52 23.26 11.21
CA SER A 365 1.25 23.87 11.55
C SER A 365 1.24 24.37 12.98
N TYR A 366 0.49 25.44 13.21
CA TYR A 366 0.01 25.79 14.54
C TYR A 366 -1.31 25.05 14.79
N ALA A 367 -1.26 24.04 15.66
CA ALA A 367 -2.40 23.22 16.06
C ALA A 367 -2.53 23.29 17.59
N PRO A 368 -3.18 24.34 18.13
CA PRO A 368 -3.23 24.57 19.56
C PRO A 368 -4.03 23.49 20.27
N ASP A 369 -3.54 23.12 21.44
CA ASP A 369 -4.21 22.16 22.32
C ASP A 369 -4.32 22.69 23.76
N PRO A 370 -5.09 23.77 23.95
CA PRO A 370 -5.12 24.49 25.22
C PRO A 370 -5.85 23.68 26.31
N ALA A 371 -5.36 23.79 27.54
CA ALA A 371 -6.06 23.23 28.69
C ALA A 371 -7.48 23.83 28.84
N PRO A 372 -8.48 23.06 29.33
CA PRO A 372 -9.85 23.53 29.53
C PRO A 372 -9.95 24.85 30.30
N ALA A 373 -9.12 25.04 31.35
CA ALA A 373 -9.09 26.27 32.13
C ALA A 373 -8.72 27.51 31.29
N VAL A 374 -7.81 27.35 30.31
CA VAL A 374 -7.42 28.43 29.39
C VAL A 374 -8.59 28.81 28.48
N LEU A 375 -9.34 27.82 27.99
CA LEU A 375 -10.53 28.05 27.17
C LEU A 375 -11.68 28.66 27.97
N ALA A 376 -11.91 28.19 29.19
CA ALA A 376 -12.93 28.72 30.10
C ALA A 376 -12.67 30.20 30.47
N ALA A 377 -11.40 30.60 30.57
CA ALA A 377 -10.99 31.98 30.83
C ALA A 377 -11.08 32.88 29.57
N SER A 378 -11.30 32.32 28.39
CA SER A 378 -11.39 33.10 27.15
C SER A 378 -12.62 34.00 27.14
N LYS A 379 -12.40 35.31 26.95
CA LYS A 379 -13.48 36.29 26.84
C LYS A 379 -14.12 36.24 25.44
N PRO A 380 -15.44 36.47 25.30
CA PRO A 380 -16.13 36.56 24.00
C PRO A 380 -15.82 37.90 23.30
N ARG A 381 -14.54 38.13 22.99
CA ARG A 381 -14.05 39.30 22.27
C ARG A 381 -13.44 38.85 20.97
N TYR A 382 -14.09 39.19 19.87
CA TYR A 382 -13.75 38.70 18.54
C TYR A 382 -13.27 39.85 17.65
N PRO A 383 -12.19 39.66 16.86
CA PRO A 383 -11.76 40.65 15.89
C PRO A 383 -12.82 40.81 14.78
N THR A 384 -12.84 41.94 14.08
CA THR A 384 -13.81 42.20 13.01
C THR A 384 -13.80 41.11 11.93
N SER A 385 -12.62 40.54 11.63
CA SER A 385 -12.47 39.42 10.69
C SER A 385 -13.18 38.14 11.12
N ALA A 386 -13.45 37.95 12.42
CA ALA A 386 -14.17 36.80 12.94
C ALA A 386 -15.69 36.94 12.78
N ARG A 387 -16.21 38.14 12.48
CA ARG A 387 -17.66 38.38 12.39
C ARG A 387 -18.33 37.54 11.30
N ARG A 388 -17.67 37.27 10.18
CA ARG A 388 -18.21 36.40 9.11
C ARG A 388 -18.55 34.99 9.60
N TYR A 389 -17.88 34.53 10.65
CA TYR A 389 -18.10 33.22 11.27
C TYR A 389 -19.19 33.23 12.33
N LEU A 390 -19.89 34.36 12.49
CA LEU A 390 -21.12 34.49 13.28
C LEU A 390 -22.35 34.43 12.40
N GLY A 391 -22.20 34.39 11.07
CA GLY A 391 -23.31 34.59 10.16
C GLY A 391 -23.91 33.31 9.58
N LEU A 392 -25.20 33.39 9.30
CA LEU A 392 -25.94 32.44 8.45
C LEU A 392 -26.49 33.26 7.28
N ASP A 393 -26.35 32.74 6.07
CA ASP A 393 -26.88 33.31 4.82
C ASP A 393 -26.65 34.84 4.70
N GLY A 394 -25.41 35.27 4.97
CA GLY A 394 -25.00 36.67 4.86
C GLY A 394 -25.39 37.59 6.04
N ARG A 395 -26.07 37.10 7.08
CA ARG A 395 -26.46 37.88 8.27
C ARG A 395 -25.73 37.42 9.53
N ASN A 396 -25.09 38.36 10.21
CA ASN A 396 -24.32 38.09 11.42
C ASN A 396 -25.19 38.21 12.68
N PHE A 397 -25.07 37.23 13.56
CA PHE A 397 -25.74 37.24 14.85
C PHE A 397 -24.93 38.02 15.92
N PRO A 398 -25.59 38.61 16.93
CA PRO A 398 -24.91 39.39 17.95
C PRO A 398 -23.97 38.49 18.79
N VAL A 399 -22.83 39.06 19.19
CA VAL A 399 -21.75 38.35 19.90
C VAL A 399 -22.23 37.75 21.22
N PHE A 400 -21.71 36.56 21.55
CA PHE A 400 -22.02 35.88 22.81
C PHE A 400 -21.83 36.79 24.03
N GLY A 401 -22.86 36.86 24.89
CA GLY A 401 -22.85 37.69 26.09
C GLY A 401 -23.09 39.18 25.86
N SER A 402 -23.41 39.63 24.64
CA SER A 402 -23.82 41.02 24.42
C SER A 402 -25.15 41.33 25.13
N PRO A 403 -25.35 42.56 25.66
CA PRO A 403 -26.62 42.95 26.25
C PRO A 403 -27.79 42.74 25.28
N ARG A 404 -28.92 42.22 25.79
CA ARG A 404 -30.14 41.95 25.00
C ARG A 404 -29.91 41.09 23.74
N ARG A 405 -28.85 40.26 23.70
CA ARG A 405 -28.57 39.34 22.57
C ARG A 405 -29.83 38.56 22.18
N ASP A 406 -30.48 37.94 23.14
CA ASP A 406 -31.58 37.02 22.86
C ASP A 406 -32.80 37.73 22.27
N LEU A 407 -33.03 38.98 22.64
CA LEU A 407 -34.04 39.83 22.04
C LEU A 407 -33.66 40.13 20.58
N ALA A 408 -32.42 40.57 20.34
CA ALA A 408 -31.96 40.89 18.99
C ALA A 408 -31.98 39.68 18.04
N VAL A 409 -31.68 38.47 18.54
CA VAL A 409 -31.79 37.24 17.73
C VAL A 409 -33.26 36.93 17.40
N ARG A 410 -34.18 37.08 18.36
CA ARG A 410 -35.62 36.88 18.12
C ARG A 410 -36.19 37.91 17.15
N GLU A 411 -35.75 39.16 17.25
CA GLU A 411 -36.12 40.22 16.31
C GLU A 411 -35.64 39.89 14.88
N LEU A 412 -34.44 39.33 14.72
CA LEU A 412 -33.95 38.85 13.42
C LEU A 412 -34.81 37.72 12.83
N PHE A 413 -35.28 36.78 13.66
CA PHE A 413 -36.15 35.70 13.20
C PHE A 413 -37.58 36.15 12.90
N ALA A 414 -38.04 37.24 13.53
CA ALA A 414 -39.37 37.80 13.31
C ALA A 414 -39.43 38.81 12.14
N ASP A 415 -38.28 39.23 11.60
CA ASP A 415 -38.21 40.19 10.50
C ASP A 415 -38.62 39.51 9.18
N PRO A 416 -39.72 39.96 8.52
CA PRO A 416 -40.19 39.38 7.27
C PRO A 416 -39.19 39.47 6.12
N ALA A 417 -38.19 40.36 6.20
CA ALA A 417 -37.10 40.44 5.23
C ALA A 417 -36.19 39.20 5.26
N TYR A 418 -36.28 38.36 6.30
CA TYR A 418 -35.47 37.15 6.49
C TYR A 418 -36.32 35.93 6.87
N ASP A 419 -37.44 35.73 6.18
CA ASP A 419 -38.35 34.61 6.45
C ASP A 419 -37.66 33.23 6.37
N SER A 420 -36.58 33.11 5.58
CA SER A 420 -35.74 31.90 5.53
C SER A 420 -35.09 31.53 6.87
N PHE A 421 -34.85 32.50 7.76
CA PHE A 421 -34.31 32.22 9.08
C PHE A 421 -35.36 31.75 10.08
N ALA A 422 -36.65 32.00 9.85
CA ALA A 422 -37.70 31.55 10.76
C ALA A 422 -37.64 30.02 10.96
N ALA A 423 -37.28 29.28 9.90
CA ALA A 423 -37.08 27.83 9.95
C ALA A 423 -35.96 27.38 10.91
N TYR A 424 -35.02 28.26 11.26
CA TYR A 424 -33.90 27.99 12.17
C TYR A 424 -34.20 28.31 13.64
N THR A 425 -35.36 28.90 13.94
CA THR A 425 -35.82 29.18 15.31
C THR A 425 -35.70 27.96 16.23
N PRO A 426 -36.09 26.73 15.83
CA PRO A 426 -35.99 25.55 16.70
C PRO A 426 -34.54 25.20 17.08
N LEU A 427 -33.57 25.46 16.20
CA LEU A 427 -32.14 25.26 16.52
C LEU A 427 -31.67 26.27 17.56
N TYR A 428 -32.06 27.53 17.42
CA TYR A 428 -31.71 28.57 18.39
C TYR A 428 -32.32 28.29 19.77
N GLU A 429 -33.60 27.97 19.82
CA GLU A 429 -34.29 27.64 21.08
C GLU A 429 -33.68 26.41 21.76
N THR A 430 -33.32 25.39 20.97
CA THR A 430 -32.61 24.22 21.47
C THR A 430 -31.22 24.60 21.98
N ALA A 431 -30.49 25.45 21.27
CA ALA A 431 -29.17 25.92 21.69
C ALA A 431 -29.23 26.68 23.01
N VAL A 432 -30.18 27.61 23.17
CA VAL A 432 -30.40 28.36 24.42
C VAL A 432 -30.79 27.42 25.56
N ARG A 433 -31.70 26.46 25.32
CA ARG A 433 -32.11 25.47 26.32
C ARG A 433 -30.94 24.58 26.79
N VAL A 434 -30.14 24.08 25.86
CA VAL A 434 -29.00 23.19 26.16
C VAL A 434 -27.87 23.93 26.86
N THR A 435 -27.59 25.17 26.44
CA THR A 435 -26.50 25.97 27.01
C THR A 435 -26.89 26.73 28.27
N GLY A 436 -28.19 26.90 28.54
CA GLY A 436 -28.72 27.54 29.73
C GLY A 436 -28.05 28.90 30.01
N SER A 437 -27.68 29.13 31.27
CA SER A 437 -27.02 30.37 31.73
C SER A 437 -25.49 30.27 31.74
N THR A 438 -24.89 29.55 30.79
CA THR A 438 -23.43 29.41 30.69
C THR A 438 -22.73 30.77 30.63
N LYS A 439 -21.64 30.91 31.39
CA LYS A 439 -20.96 32.20 31.62
C LYS A 439 -19.90 32.55 30.59
N ASN A 440 -19.44 31.58 29.80
CA ASN A 440 -18.39 31.77 28.78
C ASN A 440 -18.63 30.88 27.54
N PRO A 441 -18.04 31.23 26.38
CA PRO A 441 -18.22 30.47 25.14
C PRO A 441 -17.79 29.01 25.22
N TYR A 442 -16.71 28.69 25.95
CA TYR A 442 -16.22 27.32 26.05
C TYR A 442 -17.23 26.40 26.74
N SER A 443 -17.87 26.88 27.82
CA SER A 443 -18.92 26.14 28.50
C SER A 443 -20.14 25.89 27.60
N ALA A 444 -20.50 26.85 26.75
CA ALA A 444 -21.58 26.68 25.77
C ALA A 444 -21.23 25.62 24.71
N VAL A 445 -19.99 25.64 24.20
CA VAL A 445 -19.47 24.64 23.25
C VAL A 445 -19.51 23.23 23.84
N LEU A 446 -19.00 23.05 25.06
CA LEU A 446 -19.03 21.75 25.74
C LEU A 446 -20.45 21.26 26.05
N ALA A 447 -21.36 22.17 26.40
CA ALA A 447 -22.75 21.81 26.66
C ALA A 447 -23.43 21.23 25.41
N LEU A 448 -23.24 21.88 24.25
CA LEU A 448 -23.74 21.40 22.96
C LEU A 448 -23.07 20.10 22.52
N GLU A 449 -21.74 20.02 22.62
CA GLU A 449 -20.99 18.82 22.25
C GLU A 449 -21.45 17.59 23.07
N SER A 450 -21.55 17.73 24.39
CA SER A 450 -22.08 16.66 25.24
C SER A 450 -23.54 16.33 24.91
N TRP A 451 -24.34 17.33 24.58
CA TRP A 451 -25.73 17.10 24.24
C TRP A 451 -25.86 16.22 23.00
N PHE A 452 -25.11 16.51 21.93
CA PHE A 452 -25.05 15.63 20.76
C PHE A 452 -24.52 14.23 21.10
N ARG A 453 -23.46 14.14 21.91
CA ARG A 453 -22.79 12.86 22.18
C ARG A 453 -23.54 11.90 23.11
N SER A 454 -24.27 12.41 24.11
CA SER A 454 -24.75 11.54 25.20
C SER A 454 -26.11 11.88 25.79
N ARG A 455 -26.65 13.09 25.59
CA ARG A 455 -27.91 13.52 26.28
C ARG A 455 -29.07 13.79 25.34
N GLY A 456 -28.82 14.05 24.07
CA GLY A 456 -29.79 14.53 23.10
C GLY A 456 -30.54 13.43 22.34
N GLY A 457 -30.24 12.15 22.63
CA GLY A 457 -30.88 11.00 22.01
C GLY A 457 -30.46 10.75 20.56
N PHE A 458 -29.28 11.22 20.16
CA PHE A 458 -28.80 11.10 18.78
C PHE A 458 -28.14 9.75 18.49
N VAL A 459 -28.32 9.27 17.26
CA VAL A 459 -27.75 8.02 16.75
C VAL A 459 -26.87 8.31 15.53
N TYR A 460 -25.71 7.66 15.46
CA TYR A 460 -24.87 7.73 14.26
C TYR A 460 -25.45 6.81 13.19
N ASP A 461 -25.81 7.38 12.04
CA ASP A 461 -26.40 6.68 10.89
C ASP A 461 -25.86 7.27 9.58
N GLU A 462 -25.28 6.42 8.73
CA GLU A 462 -24.75 6.79 7.41
C GLU A 462 -25.85 6.90 6.35
N GLN A 463 -27.04 6.36 6.61
CA GLN A 463 -28.21 6.45 5.76
C GLN A 463 -29.39 7.04 6.55
N PRO A 464 -29.26 8.29 7.02
CA PRO A 464 -30.28 8.90 7.86
C PRO A 464 -31.59 9.07 7.10
N PRO A 465 -32.74 9.01 7.80
CA PRO A 465 -34.03 9.28 7.19
C PRO A 465 -34.13 10.76 6.79
N SER A 466 -34.66 11.02 5.61
CA SER A 466 -35.02 12.38 5.18
C SER A 466 -36.31 12.83 5.88
N ALA A 467 -36.40 14.12 6.17
CA ALA A 467 -37.58 14.79 6.71
C ALA A 467 -37.79 16.12 5.98
N ASP A 468 -39.02 16.64 6.03
CA ASP A 468 -39.34 17.92 5.39
C ASP A 468 -38.64 19.08 6.10
N GLY A 469 -38.36 20.15 5.36
CA GLY A 469 -37.69 21.36 5.85
C GLY A 469 -36.16 21.29 5.85
N PRO A 470 -35.47 22.26 6.47
CA PRO A 470 -34.02 22.32 6.45
C PRO A 470 -33.38 21.09 7.15
N PRO A 471 -32.45 20.37 6.50
CA PRO A 471 -31.94 19.09 6.98
C PRO A 471 -31.33 19.14 8.39
N LEU A 472 -30.61 20.20 8.72
CA LEU A 472 -30.01 20.37 10.05
C LEU A 472 -31.05 20.65 11.14
N VAL A 473 -32.15 21.32 10.80
CA VAL A 473 -33.27 21.57 11.72
C VAL A 473 -33.95 20.24 12.01
N SER A 474 -34.37 19.53 10.97
CA SER A 474 -35.08 18.25 11.10
C SER A 474 -34.21 17.18 11.78
N PHE A 475 -32.89 17.17 11.53
CA PHE A 475 -31.94 16.34 12.28
C PHE A 475 -31.99 16.60 13.80
N VAL A 476 -32.03 17.86 14.20
CA VAL A 476 -32.01 18.27 15.61
C VAL A 476 -33.36 18.11 16.28
N THR A 477 -34.48 18.34 15.58
CA THR A 477 -35.81 18.35 16.19
C THR A 477 -36.56 17.04 16.07
N GLU A 478 -36.33 16.29 14.99
CA GLU A 478 -37.17 15.15 14.60
C GLU A 478 -36.37 13.86 14.47
N THR A 479 -35.47 13.77 13.48
CA THR A 479 -34.91 12.48 13.07
C THR A 479 -33.88 11.94 14.06
N LYS A 480 -33.06 12.83 14.65
CA LYS A 480 -31.99 12.48 15.60
C LYS A 480 -30.98 11.44 15.09
N ALA A 481 -31.00 11.10 13.81
CA ALA A 481 -30.13 10.12 13.18
C ALA A 481 -29.37 10.80 12.04
N GLY A 482 -28.05 10.63 11.99
CA GLY A 482 -27.19 11.31 11.03
C GLY A 482 -25.72 10.90 11.19
N TYR A 483 -24.87 11.37 10.30
CA TYR A 483 -23.42 11.13 10.33
C TYR A 483 -22.66 12.44 10.56
N CYS A 484 -21.32 12.40 10.53
CA CYS A 484 -20.45 13.50 10.96
C CYS A 484 -20.83 14.89 10.42
N GLN A 485 -21.27 15.01 9.17
CA GLN A 485 -21.66 16.29 8.57
C GLN A 485 -22.92 16.88 9.22
N HIS A 486 -23.90 16.05 9.61
CA HIS A 486 -25.10 16.50 10.34
C HIS A 486 -24.73 17.06 11.72
N TYR A 487 -23.92 16.31 12.47
CA TYR A 487 -23.48 16.72 13.81
C TYR A 487 -22.65 18.01 13.76
N ALA A 488 -21.61 18.04 12.92
CA ALA A 488 -20.73 19.20 12.80
C ALA A 488 -21.48 20.42 12.26
N GLY A 489 -22.31 20.23 11.23
CA GLY A 489 -23.11 21.29 10.64
C GLY A 489 -24.11 21.90 11.63
N ALA A 490 -24.90 21.06 12.31
CA ALA A 490 -25.89 21.52 13.28
C ALA A 490 -25.23 22.23 14.47
N MET A 491 -24.17 21.66 15.05
CA MET A 491 -23.46 22.30 16.16
C MET A 491 -22.84 23.63 15.74
N ALA A 492 -22.25 23.73 14.54
CA ALA A 492 -21.69 24.99 14.04
C ALA A 492 -22.79 26.05 13.86
N VAL A 493 -23.95 25.70 13.28
CA VAL A 493 -25.11 26.62 13.17
C VAL A 493 -25.56 27.09 14.55
N MET A 494 -25.77 26.17 15.50
CA MET A 494 -26.20 26.49 16.86
C MET A 494 -25.20 27.42 17.57
N LEU A 495 -23.90 27.22 17.39
CA LEU A 495 -22.87 28.11 17.94
C LEU A 495 -22.90 29.51 17.32
N ARG A 496 -23.09 29.61 16.00
CA ARG A 496 -23.23 30.91 15.32
C ARG A 496 -24.45 31.68 15.82
N LEU A 497 -25.59 31.01 15.99
CA LEU A 497 -26.82 31.57 16.56
C LEU A 497 -26.63 32.07 18.00
N LEU A 498 -25.76 31.43 18.78
CA LEU A 498 -25.40 31.89 20.13
C LEU A 498 -24.40 33.05 20.14
N GLY A 499 -23.87 33.45 18.99
CA GLY A 499 -22.88 34.51 18.86
C GLY A 499 -21.44 34.05 19.08
N ILE A 500 -21.14 32.78 18.84
CA ILE A 500 -19.81 32.17 18.98
C ILE A 500 -19.25 31.85 17.58
N PRO A 501 -18.08 32.41 17.18
CA PRO A 501 -17.52 32.16 15.86
C PRO A 501 -17.14 30.69 15.67
N ALA A 502 -17.82 30.02 14.74
CA ALA A 502 -17.66 28.61 14.45
C ALA A 502 -17.63 28.35 12.94
N ARG A 503 -17.00 27.25 12.52
CA ARG A 503 -17.00 26.75 11.15
C ARG A 503 -16.94 25.23 11.13
N VAL A 504 -17.30 24.63 10.00
CA VAL A 504 -17.10 23.21 9.78
C VAL A 504 -15.72 23.00 9.15
N ALA A 505 -14.95 22.07 9.70
CA ALA A 505 -13.69 21.62 9.12
C ALA A 505 -13.86 20.20 8.60
N VAL A 506 -13.23 19.91 7.47
CA VAL A 506 -13.33 18.62 6.77
C VAL A 506 -11.94 18.10 6.44
N GLY A 507 -11.83 16.78 6.41
CA GLY A 507 -10.57 16.08 6.15
C GLY A 507 -10.64 14.67 6.72
N PHE A 508 -9.65 14.30 7.51
CA PHE A 508 -9.57 12.97 8.10
C PHE A 508 -9.36 13.01 9.61
N THR A 509 -9.85 11.99 10.31
CA THR A 509 -9.38 11.70 11.67
C THR A 509 -7.95 11.16 11.64
N SER A 510 -7.37 10.97 12.82
CA SER A 510 -5.96 10.58 12.99
C SER A 510 -5.56 9.30 12.26
N GLY A 511 -6.49 8.37 12.03
CA GLY A 511 -6.17 7.03 11.53
C GLY A 511 -5.53 6.15 12.61
N THR A 512 -4.96 5.02 12.18
CA THR A 512 -4.32 4.07 13.08
C THR A 512 -2.82 4.29 13.13
N ARG A 513 -2.22 4.32 14.32
CA ARG A 513 -0.76 4.45 14.46
C ARG A 513 -0.07 3.09 14.22
N LYS A 514 0.76 2.99 13.17
CA LYS A 514 1.56 1.81 12.81
C LYS A 514 3.00 2.23 12.51
N ASP A 515 3.98 1.52 13.07
CA ASP A 515 5.42 1.75 12.85
C ASP A 515 5.87 3.21 13.00
N GLY A 516 5.31 3.92 14.00
CA GLY A 516 5.62 5.32 14.27
C GLY A 516 4.94 6.33 13.34
N LYS A 517 4.10 5.88 12.41
CA LYS A 517 3.32 6.71 11.48
C LYS A 517 1.82 6.58 11.73
N TRP A 518 1.05 7.58 11.34
CA TRP A 518 -0.40 7.48 11.25
C TRP A 518 -0.78 6.99 9.86
N VAL A 519 -1.54 5.90 9.79
CA VAL A 519 -2.09 5.33 8.57
C VAL A 519 -3.55 5.73 8.49
N VAL A 520 -3.88 6.53 7.47
CA VAL A 520 -5.20 7.12 7.27
C VAL A 520 -5.84 6.49 6.04
N THR A 521 -7.02 5.92 6.22
CA THR A 521 -7.83 5.32 5.16
C THR A 521 -8.96 6.25 4.76
N ASP A 522 -9.61 5.91 3.65
CA ASP A 522 -10.81 6.57 3.16
C ASP A 522 -11.97 6.57 4.16
N HIS A 523 -12.05 5.54 5.03
CA HIS A 523 -13.03 5.45 6.11
C HIS A 523 -12.77 6.43 7.26
N GLU A 524 -11.58 7.03 7.33
CA GLU A 524 -11.31 8.07 8.31
C GLU A 524 -11.72 9.48 7.85
N ALA A 525 -12.35 9.60 6.68
CA ALA A 525 -12.92 10.87 6.22
C ALA A 525 -13.95 11.40 7.23
N HIS A 526 -13.85 12.70 7.55
CA HIS A 526 -14.57 13.25 8.69
C HIS A 526 -14.83 14.75 8.61
N ALA A 527 -15.89 15.19 9.29
CA ALA A 527 -16.26 16.58 9.49
C ALA A 527 -16.38 16.88 10.99
N TRP A 528 -15.79 17.99 11.44
CA TRP A 528 -15.85 18.46 12.82
C TRP A 528 -16.05 19.98 12.88
N VAL A 529 -16.19 20.53 14.09
CA VAL A 529 -16.37 21.98 14.31
C VAL A 529 -15.05 22.60 14.73
N GLU A 530 -14.68 23.74 14.16
CA GLU A 530 -13.63 24.58 14.74
C GLU A 530 -14.26 25.84 15.33
N VAL A 531 -13.87 26.19 16.56
CA VAL A 531 -14.37 27.36 17.29
C VAL A 531 -13.22 28.30 17.57
N TRP A 532 -13.43 29.61 17.35
CA TRP A 532 -12.38 30.60 17.55
C TRP A 532 -12.37 31.14 18.99
N PHE A 533 -11.20 31.07 19.64
CA PHE A 533 -10.97 31.59 20.98
C PHE A 533 -9.88 32.68 20.99
N ALA A 534 -10.10 33.72 21.79
CA ALA A 534 -9.18 34.84 21.89
C ALA A 534 -7.79 34.38 22.36
N GLY A 535 -6.75 34.74 21.62
CA GLY A 535 -5.37 34.35 21.90
C GLY A 535 -5.00 32.90 21.56
N GLN A 536 -5.99 32.02 21.31
CA GLN A 536 -5.75 30.62 20.90
C GLN A 536 -5.97 30.39 19.42
N GLY A 537 -6.86 31.14 18.77
CA GLY A 537 -7.26 30.91 17.38
C GLY A 537 -8.34 29.83 17.27
N TRP A 538 -8.33 29.10 16.16
CA TRP A 538 -9.25 28.00 15.89
C TRP A 538 -8.89 26.75 16.70
N VAL A 539 -9.86 26.20 17.43
CA VAL A 539 -9.72 25.00 18.26
C VAL A 539 -10.79 23.98 17.83
N PRO A 540 -10.42 22.70 17.60
CA PRO A 540 -11.35 21.68 17.11
C PRO A 540 -12.22 21.06 18.22
N PHE A 541 -13.50 20.85 17.92
CA PHE A 541 -14.52 20.16 18.71
C PHE A 541 -15.30 19.18 17.82
N ASP A 542 -15.75 18.06 18.36
CA ASP A 542 -16.36 16.98 17.57
C ASP A 542 -17.68 16.50 18.19
N PRO A 543 -18.84 16.98 17.74
CA PRO A 543 -20.13 16.57 18.29
C PRO A 543 -20.51 15.10 18.05
N THR A 544 -19.76 14.35 17.23
CA THR A 544 -20.17 13.01 16.79
C THR A 544 -20.00 11.97 17.90
N PRO A 545 -21.04 11.19 18.27
CA PRO A 545 -20.95 10.14 19.29
C PRO A 545 -20.10 8.94 18.86
N GLY A 546 -19.61 8.15 19.84
CA GLY A 546 -19.12 6.78 19.62
C GLY A 546 -17.78 6.61 18.90
N ARG A 547 -16.92 7.63 18.80
CA ARG A 547 -15.67 7.52 18.01
C ARG A 547 -14.50 6.81 18.68
N GLY A 548 -14.55 6.57 19.99
CA GLY A 548 -13.54 5.78 20.70
C GLY A 548 -13.34 4.36 20.15
N THR A 549 -14.30 3.85 19.37
CA THR A 549 -14.24 2.54 18.70
C THR A 549 -13.80 2.59 17.23
N PHE A 550 -13.73 3.77 16.59
CA PHE A 550 -13.41 3.94 15.15
C PHE A 550 -11.98 4.46 14.89
N GLY A 551 -11.03 4.16 15.77
CA GLY A 551 -9.59 4.34 15.52
C GLY A 551 -9.00 5.74 15.73
N GLY A 552 -9.84 6.79 15.88
CA GLY A 552 -9.39 8.16 16.16
C GLY A 552 -9.76 8.62 17.57
N THR A 553 -8.80 9.15 18.33
CA THR A 553 -9.09 9.90 19.56
C THR A 553 -9.63 11.29 19.25
N TYR A 554 -10.59 11.74 20.06
CA TYR A 554 -11.12 13.10 20.00
C TYR A 554 -10.02 14.13 20.31
N SER A 555 -10.26 15.40 19.95
CA SER A 555 -9.36 16.48 20.38
C SER A 555 -9.31 16.55 21.92
N PHE A 556 -8.17 16.94 22.48
CA PHE A 556 -8.05 17.05 23.93
C PHE A 556 -8.94 18.16 24.52
N ALA A 557 -9.29 19.18 23.73
CA ALA A 557 -10.34 20.14 24.07
C ALA A 557 -11.73 19.49 24.29
N SER A 558 -12.02 18.40 23.57
CA SER A 558 -13.27 17.64 23.60
C SER A 558 -13.29 16.43 24.55
N ASP A 559 -12.13 15.92 24.97
CA ASP A 559 -12.02 14.61 25.67
C ASP A 559 -11.08 14.64 26.88
N SER A 560 -10.77 15.83 27.40
CA SER A 560 -10.09 15.92 28.70
C SER A 560 -11.00 15.36 29.80
N LYS A 561 -10.44 14.52 30.69
CA LYS A 561 -11.13 13.99 31.88
C LYS A 561 -11.77 15.12 32.71
N ASP A 562 -11.13 16.29 32.72
CA ASP A 562 -11.62 17.50 33.38
C ASP A 562 -12.81 18.13 32.65
N ALA A 563 -12.84 18.21 31.30
CA ALA A 563 -14.02 18.69 30.58
C ALA A 563 -15.24 17.80 30.85
N VAL A 564 -15.04 16.47 30.86
CA VAL A 564 -16.10 15.49 31.16
C VAL A 564 -16.56 15.58 32.63
N ALA A 565 -15.64 15.73 33.57
CA ALA A 565 -15.95 15.86 35.00
C ALA A 565 -16.57 17.22 35.37
N ALA A 566 -16.12 18.29 34.74
CA ALA A 566 -16.61 19.65 34.99
C ALA A 566 -18.01 19.85 34.39
N LEU A 567 -18.33 19.16 33.30
CA LEU A 567 -19.68 19.04 32.76
C LEU A 567 -20.64 18.27 33.69
N ARG A 568 -20.15 17.22 34.38
CA ARG A 568 -20.97 16.45 35.36
C ARG A 568 -21.26 17.23 36.65
N ARG A 569 -20.42 18.20 37.02
CA ARG A 569 -20.50 18.92 38.31
C ARG A 569 -21.23 20.27 38.25
N GLY A 570 -21.50 20.81 37.07
CA GLY A 570 -22.19 22.11 36.94
C GLY A 570 -21.42 23.32 37.50
N ASP A 571 -20.19 23.11 37.97
CA ASP A 571 -19.30 24.15 38.50
C ASP A 571 -17.97 24.12 37.73
N LEU A 572 -17.74 25.19 36.98
CA LEU A 572 -16.54 25.41 36.15
C LEU A 572 -15.65 26.53 36.71
N SER A 573 -15.84 26.91 37.98
CA SER A 573 -15.09 27.99 38.62
C SER A 573 -13.81 27.56 39.36
N GLY A 574 -13.62 26.25 39.59
CA GLY A 574 -12.53 25.74 40.44
C GLY A 574 -11.61 24.74 39.76
N ALA A 575 -10.63 25.22 38.99
CA ALA A 575 -9.44 24.44 38.65
C ALA A 575 -8.20 25.34 38.70
N THR A 576 -7.60 25.45 39.88
CA THR A 576 -6.25 25.98 40.08
C THR A 576 -5.20 24.98 39.59
N PRO A 577 -4.01 25.45 39.16
CA PRO A 577 -3.08 24.67 38.36
C PRO A 577 -2.32 23.64 39.18
N PHE A 578 -2.48 22.35 38.87
CA PHE A 578 -1.41 21.39 39.13
C PHE A 578 -0.48 21.40 37.92
N ILE A 579 0.68 22.05 38.07
CA ILE A 579 1.83 21.82 37.21
C ILE A 579 2.41 20.47 37.64
N ASP A 580 2.15 19.43 36.87
CA ASP A 580 3.12 18.33 36.77
C ASP A 580 3.81 18.43 35.43
N ARG A 581 5.00 19.04 35.47
CA ARG A 581 6.01 18.93 34.43
C ARG A 581 6.64 17.55 34.56
N GLU A 582 6.05 16.54 33.95
CA GLU A 582 6.81 15.37 33.50
C GLU A 582 6.90 15.40 31.98
N ARG A 583 7.93 16.09 31.50
CA ARG A 583 8.51 15.80 30.18
C ARG A 583 9.34 14.53 30.35
N PRO A 584 9.05 13.42 29.64
CA PRO A 584 10.00 12.33 29.56
C PRO A 584 11.25 12.82 28.84
N ASP A 585 12.37 12.62 29.51
CA ASP A 585 13.69 13.17 29.27
C ASP A 585 14.28 12.76 27.89
N LEU A 586 15.01 13.69 27.28
CA LEU A 586 15.82 13.51 26.07
C LEU A 586 17.02 12.57 26.29
N ALA A 587 17.32 12.19 27.53
CA ALA A 587 18.40 11.30 27.91
C ALA A 587 18.23 9.84 27.44
N ASP A 588 17.00 9.34 27.30
CA ASP A 588 16.76 7.96 26.80
C ASP A 588 16.97 7.82 25.28
N ARG A 589 16.83 8.92 24.52
CA ARG A 589 17.06 8.94 23.07
C ARG A 589 18.54 8.77 22.71
N ALA A 590 19.47 9.07 23.61
CA ALA A 590 20.90 8.87 23.40
C ALA A 590 21.34 7.42 23.67
N ARG A 591 20.70 6.71 24.62
CA ARG A 591 21.02 5.31 24.95
C ARG A 591 20.45 4.32 23.92
N VAL A 592 19.26 4.58 23.38
CA VAL A 592 18.68 3.77 22.30
C VAL A 592 19.44 3.92 20.98
N ARG A 593 20.00 5.11 20.70
CA ARG A 593 20.79 5.38 19.48
C ARG A 593 22.22 4.81 19.54
N ALA A 594 22.75 4.57 20.74
CA ALA A 594 24.07 3.95 20.94
C ALA A 594 24.05 2.41 20.87
N ALA A 595 22.88 1.77 21.09
CA ALA A 595 22.73 0.31 20.98
C ALA A 595 22.54 -0.20 19.53
N ALA A 596 22.30 0.70 18.56
CA ALA A 596 22.03 0.35 17.15
C ALA A 596 23.29 0.21 16.28
N LYS A 597 24.49 0.17 16.87
CA LYS A 597 25.76 0.14 16.13
C LYS A 597 26.62 -1.08 16.47
N GLU A 598 26.09 -2.29 16.29
CA GLU A 598 26.95 -3.49 16.17
C GLU A 598 26.52 -4.42 15.04
N ARG A 599 27.25 -4.28 13.92
CA ARG A 599 27.70 -5.30 12.95
C ARG A 599 26.73 -6.44 12.58
N GLY A 600 25.78 -6.13 11.69
CA GLY A 600 25.15 -7.13 10.80
C GLY A 600 25.98 -7.37 9.52
N PRO A 601 25.91 -8.56 8.90
CA PRO A 601 26.78 -8.96 7.80
C PRO A 601 26.53 -8.11 6.55
N SER A 602 27.60 -7.81 5.81
CA SER A 602 27.57 -6.88 4.68
C SER A 602 26.46 -7.22 3.68
N LEU A 603 25.59 -6.26 3.36
CA LEU A 603 24.64 -6.26 2.23
C LEU A 603 25.26 -6.77 0.91
N PHE A 604 26.57 -6.58 0.78
CA PHE A 604 27.40 -7.10 -0.29
C PHE A 604 27.35 -8.63 -0.41
N ALA A 605 27.34 -9.38 0.70
CA ALA A 605 27.29 -10.84 0.73
C ALA A 605 25.91 -11.39 0.30
N PHE A 606 24.83 -10.69 0.64
CA PHE A 606 23.47 -11.04 0.22
C PHE A 606 23.24 -10.78 -1.28
N ALA A 607 23.68 -9.61 -1.77
CA ALA A 607 23.65 -9.29 -3.20
C ALA A 607 24.50 -10.27 -4.03
N LEU A 608 25.65 -10.69 -3.50
CA LEU A 608 26.51 -11.70 -4.12
C LEU A 608 25.81 -13.07 -4.18
N GLY A 609 25.07 -13.45 -3.13
CA GLY A 609 24.27 -14.68 -3.08
C GLY A 609 23.14 -14.73 -4.10
N MET A 610 22.38 -13.65 -4.24
CA MET A 610 21.28 -13.56 -5.22
C MET A 610 21.81 -13.53 -6.66
N GLY A 611 22.90 -12.80 -6.90
CA GLY A 611 23.59 -12.76 -8.20
C GLY A 611 24.14 -14.11 -8.62
N THR A 612 24.66 -14.91 -7.67
CA THR A 612 25.12 -16.28 -7.95
C THR A 612 23.97 -17.22 -8.29
N LEU A 613 22.84 -17.11 -7.58
CA LEU A 613 21.65 -17.93 -7.84
C LEU A 613 21.05 -17.67 -9.22
N TRP A 614 20.97 -16.39 -9.63
CA TRP A 614 20.50 -16.01 -10.96
C TRP A 614 21.45 -16.46 -12.07
N ALA A 615 22.77 -16.31 -11.88
CA ALA A 615 23.76 -16.81 -12.82
C ALA A 615 23.67 -18.34 -12.99
N VAL A 616 23.48 -19.09 -11.90
CA VAL A 616 23.28 -20.55 -11.94
C VAL A 616 22.01 -20.92 -12.69
N ALA A 617 20.90 -20.20 -12.50
CA ALA A 617 19.64 -20.44 -13.20
C ALA A 617 19.77 -20.23 -14.73
N VAL A 618 20.41 -19.13 -15.15
CA VAL A 618 20.70 -18.85 -16.57
C VAL A 618 21.62 -19.93 -17.17
N GLY A 619 22.66 -20.32 -16.42
CA GLY A 619 23.57 -21.40 -16.79
C GLY A 619 22.89 -22.75 -17.01
N LEU A 620 22.01 -23.14 -16.08
CA LEU A 620 21.22 -24.37 -16.17
C LEU A 620 20.23 -24.35 -17.33
N GLY A 621 19.54 -23.22 -17.55
CA GLY A 621 18.63 -23.04 -18.68
C GLY A 621 19.34 -23.21 -20.03
N LYS A 622 20.51 -22.58 -20.19
CA LYS A 622 21.35 -22.76 -21.38
C LYS A 622 21.82 -24.21 -21.53
N ALA A 623 22.30 -24.84 -20.46
CA ALA A 623 22.79 -26.22 -20.51
C ALA A 623 21.70 -27.20 -20.95
N VAL A 624 20.47 -27.03 -20.47
CA VAL A 624 19.30 -27.82 -20.89
C VAL A 624 18.99 -27.58 -22.37
N PHE A 625 18.97 -26.32 -22.81
CA PHE A 625 18.69 -25.95 -24.20
C PHE A 625 19.75 -26.46 -25.19
N HIS A 626 21.04 -26.38 -24.84
CA HIS A 626 22.14 -26.92 -25.64
C HIS A 626 22.09 -28.45 -25.71
N ARG A 627 21.78 -29.12 -24.61
CA ARG A 627 21.69 -30.59 -24.57
C ARG A 627 20.48 -31.12 -25.34
N ALA A 628 19.37 -30.38 -25.32
CA ALA A 628 18.18 -30.70 -26.11
C ALA A 628 18.44 -30.68 -27.63
N ARG A 629 19.27 -29.74 -28.11
CA ARG A 629 19.64 -29.63 -29.54
C ARG A 629 20.44 -30.82 -30.08
N HIS A 630 21.04 -31.64 -29.22
CA HIS A 630 21.79 -32.83 -29.60
C HIS A 630 20.99 -34.14 -29.52
N LEU A 631 19.70 -34.09 -29.18
CA LEU A 631 18.80 -35.24 -29.12
C LEU A 631 18.39 -35.81 -30.50
N THR A 632 19.07 -35.42 -31.57
CA THR A 632 18.82 -35.89 -32.94
C THR A 632 19.68 -37.10 -33.28
N ARG A 633 19.09 -38.15 -33.85
CA ARG A 633 19.84 -39.33 -34.37
C ARG A 633 20.51 -39.10 -35.74
N ASP A 634 20.17 -38.01 -36.41
CA ASP A 634 20.73 -37.63 -37.72
C ASP A 634 22.09 -36.92 -37.57
N PRO A 635 23.18 -37.46 -38.18
CA PRO A 635 24.52 -36.87 -38.09
C PRO A 635 24.62 -35.45 -38.68
N ARG A 636 23.84 -35.12 -39.71
CA ARG A 636 23.85 -33.80 -40.36
C ARG A 636 23.13 -32.74 -39.50
N ARG A 637 22.03 -33.12 -38.84
CA ARG A 637 21.37 -32.26 -37.83
C ARG A 637 22.27 -32.06 -36.60
N ALA A 638 23.00 -33.09 -36.18
CA ALA A 638 23.99 -32.98 -35.10
C ALA A 638 25.16 -32.04 -35.44
N ALA A 639 25.62 -32.01 -36.70
CA ALA A 639 26.62 -31.05 -37.17
C ALA A 639 26.06 -29.61 -37.17
N THR A 640 24.80 -29.44 -37.58
CA THR A 640 24.10 -28.15 -37.55
C THR A 640 23.91 -27.62 -36.13
N ALA A 641 23.63 -28.51 -35.17
CA ALA A 641 23.56 -28.15 -33.75
C ALA A 641 24.91 -27.63 -33.24
N SER A 642 26.02 -28.23 -33.69
CA SER A 642 27.38 -27.81 -33.34
C SER A 642 27.71 -26.42 -33.89
N ARG A 643 27.28 -26.12 -35.13
CA ARG A 643 27.36 -24.76 -35.71
C ARG A 643 26.60 -23.73 -34.88
N ARG A 644 25.32 -24.01 -34.56
CA ARG A 644 24.46 -23.12 -33.77
C ARG A 644 24.94 -22.93 -32.33
N GLU A 645 25.66 -23.90 -31.78
CA GLU A 645 26.28 -23.79 -30.46
C GLU A 645 27.45 -22.80 -30.45
N LEU A 646 28.34 -22.87 -31.46
CA LEU A 646 29.40 -21.87 -31.61
C LEU A 646 28.84 -20.46 -31.85
N GLU A 647 27.86 -20.35 -32.73
CA GLU A 647 27.17 -19.08 -33.03
C GLU A 647 26.52 -18.46 -31.78
N ALA A 648 25.80 -19.27 -31.01
CA ALA A 648 25.20 -18.85 -29.74
C ALA A 648 26.26 -18.38 -28.73
N PHE A 649 27.36 -19.12 -28.63
CA PHE A 649 28.46 -18.77 -27.74
C PHE A 649 29.09 -17.43 -28.12
N LEU A 650 29.36 -17.18 -29.42
CA LEU A 650 29.93 -15.92 -29.90
C LEU A 650 28.97 -14.74 -29.68
N CYS A 651 27.68 -14.91 -29.97
CA CYS A 651 26.66 -13.89 -29.69
C CYS A 651 26.57 -13.55 -28.19
N ASP A 652 26.70 -14.55 -27.33
CA ASP A 652 26.69 -14.36 -25.88
C ASP A 652 27.93 -13.60 -25.39
N GLN A 653 29.08 -13.76 -26.05
CA GLN A 653 30.28 -12.93 -25.81
C GLN A 653 30.16 -11.51 -26.37
N GLY A 654 29.10 -11.22 -27.12
CA GLY A 654 28.85 -9.91 -27.73
C GLY A 654 29.43 -9.74 -29.13
N ILE A 655 29.92 -10.82 -29.74
CA ILE A 655 30.41 -10.82 -31.12
C ILE A 655 29.20 -10.87 -32.05
N ALA A 656 29.06 -9.87 -32.91
CA ALA A 656 27.95 -9.77 -33.84
C ALA A 656 28.10 -10.80 -34.97
N MET A 657 27.12 -11.69 -35.11
CA MET A 657 27.06 -12.65 -36.22
C MET A 657 25.95 -12.26 -37.21
N PRO A 658 26.12 -12.43 -38.52
CA PRO A 658 25.03 -12.32 -39.48
C PRO A 658 23.91 -13.33 -39.20
N LEU A 659 22.65 -13.00 -39.55
CA LEU A 659 21.47 -13.88 -39.34
C LEU A 659 21.58 -15.24 -40.08
N CYS A 660 22.43 -15.31 -41.11
CA CYS A 660 22.69 -16.49 -41.92
C CYS A 660 24.17 -16.92 -41.86
N ALA A 661 24.83 -16.79 -40.71
CA ALA A 661 26.27 -17.05 -40.58
C ALA A 661 26.67 -18.45 -41.08
N THR A 662 27.52 -18.47 -42.11
CA THR A 662 28.12 -19.69 -42.67
C THR A 662 29.22 -20.24 -41.73
N LEU A 663 29.72 -21.44 -42.02
CA LEU A 663 30.86 -21.99 -41.29
C LEU A 663 32.13 -21.15 -41.50
N ASP A 664 32.27 -20.52 -42.66
CA ASP A 664 33.38 -19.62 -42.95
C ASP A 664 33.23 -18.28 -42.22
N ASP A 665 32.01 -17.75 -42.08
CA ASP A 665 31.77 -16.54 -41.27
C ASP A 665 32.06 -16.78 -39.78
N LEU A 666 31.74 -17.98 -39.26
CA LEU A 666 32.11 -18.37 -37.89
C LEU A 666 33.62 -18.51 -37.73
N ARG A 667 34.31 -19.05 -38.74
CA ARG A 667 35.77 -19.17 -38.75
C ARG A 667 36.43 -17.79 -38.76
N ARG A 668 35.97 -16.89 -39.63
CA ARG A 668 36.45 -15.49 -39.69
C ARG A 668 36.17 -14.74 -38.40
N ALA A 669 34.96 -14.81 -37.86
CA ALA A 669 34.65 -14.19 -36.58
C ALA A 669 35.54 -14.70 -35.43
N VAL A 670 35.89 -15.99 -35.39
CA VAL A 670 36.80 -16.53 -34.37
C VAL A 670 38.26 -16.11 -34.62
N SER A 671 38.68 -15.99 -35.88
CA SER A 671 40.03 -15.55 -36.23
C SER A 671 40.22 -14.05 -35.97
N ASP A 672 39.30 -13.23 -36.46
CA ASP A 672 39.42 -11.77 -36.50
C ASP A 672 39.18 -11.14 -35.13
N GLU A 673 38.21 -11.66 -34.36
CA GLU A 673 37.83 -11.10 -33.06
C GLU A 673 38.55 -11.77 -31.88
N LEU A 674 39.00 -13.01 -32.04
CA LEU A 674 39.60 -13.79 -30.94
C LEU A 674 41.03 -14.28 -31.24
N GLY A 675 41.57 -14.07 -32.45
CA GLY A 675 42.94 -14.49 -32.81
C GLY A 675 43.15 -16.01 -32.79
N LEU A 676 42.09 -16.81 -32.92
CA LEU A 676 42.13 -18.27 -32.83
C LEU A 676 41.80 -18.92 -34.16
N ASP A 677 42.52 -20.01 -34.47
CA ASP A 677 42.23 -20.81 -35.66
C ASP A 677 41.00 -21.73 -35.44
N GLY A 678 39.92 -21.40 -36.15
CA GLY A 678 38.68 -22.19 -36.21
C GLY A 678 38.60 -23.17 -37.39
N ALA A 679 39.64 -23.27 -38.24
CA ALA A 679 39.59 -24.03 -39.49
C ALA A 679 39.23 -25.50 -39.30
N ARG A 680 39.83 -26.17 -38.31
CA ARG A 680 39.55 -27.60 -38.01
C ARG A 680 38.09 -27.87 -37.66
N PHE A 681 37.45 -26.95 -36.93
CA PHE A 681 36.02 -27.05 -36.63
C PHE A 681 35.18 -26.83 -37.88
N ALA A 682 35.50 -25.79 -38.66
CA ALA A 682 34.77 -25.44 -39.88
C ALA A 682 34.84 -26.58 -40.91
N GLU A 683 36.02 -27.16 -41.12
CA GLU A 683 36.25 -28.29 -42.03
C GLU A 683 35.52 -29.55 -41.56
N ALA A 684 35.63 -29.92 -40.28
CA ALA A 684 34.93 -31.08 -39.74
C ALA A 684 33.39 -30.92 -39.80
N ALA A 685 32.88 -29.71 -39.53
CA ALA A 685 31.45 -29.40 -39.64
C ALA A 685 30.96 -29.36 -41.09
N ALA A 686 31.78 -28.88 -42.02
CA ALA A 686 31.48 -28.88 -43.45
C ALA A 686 31.48 -30.29 -44.01
N HIS A 687 32.49 -31.10 -43.69
CA HIS A 687 32.59 -32.51 -44.09
C HIS A 687 31.41 -33.32 -43.55
N ALA A 688 30.99 -33.09 -42.31
CA ALA A 688 29.80 -33.74 -41.73
C ALA A 688 28.49 -33.39 -42.43
N ARG A 689 28.39 -32.19 -43.01
CA ARG A 689 27.15 -31.65 -43.60
C ARG A 689 27.06 -31.85 -45.11
N PHE A 690 28.18 -31.67 -45.82
CA PHE A 690 28.27 -31.63 -47.28
C PHE A 690 29.09 -32.80 -47.86
N GLY A 691 29.77 -33.58 -47.03
CA GLY A 691 30.53 -34.75 -47.47
C GLY A 691 29.67 -35.99 -47.75
N PRO A 692 30.31 -37.09 -48.21
CA PRO A 692 29.64 -38.35 -48.51
C PRO A 692 28.82 -38.87 -47.32
N PRO A 693 27.63 -39.47 -47.52
CA PRO A 693 26.79 -39.97 -46.43
C PRO A 693 27.50 -40.96 -45.50
N ALA A 694 28.42 -41.77 -46.05
CA ALA A 694 29.23 -42.74 -45.32
C ALA A 694 30.08 -42.10 -44.21
N ASP A 695 30.60 -40.90 -44.45
CA ASP A 695 31.50 -40.18 -43.54
C ASP A 695 30.78 -39.17 -42.64
N SER A 696 29.47 -38.99 -42.82
CA SER A 696 28.68 -38.01 -42.05
C SER A 696 28.72 -38.27 -40.53
N ARG A 697 28.77 -39.54 -40.10
CA ARG A 697 28.83 -39.91 -38.68
C ARG A 697 30.19 -39.65 -38.06
N SER A 698 31.27 -40.00 -38.75
CA SER A 698 32.65 -39.73 -38.31
C SER A 698 32.90 -38.22 -38.30
N GLY A 699 32.47 -37.51 -39.33
CA GLY A 699 32.49 -36.05 -39.43
C GLY A 699 31.71 -35.36 -38.31
N SER A 700 30.49 -35.81 -37.99
CA SER A 700 29.68 -35.21 -36.91
C SER A 700 30.33 -35.37 -35.52
N ARG A 701 30.98 -36.51 -35.27
CA ARG A 701 31.78 -36.73 -34.04
C ARG A 701 33.02 -35.85 -34.02
N ALA A 702 33.71 -35.72 -35.16
CA ALA A 702 34.86 -34.83 -35.30
C ALA A 702 34.45 -33.36 -35.04
N ALA A 703 33.36 -32.88 -35.66
CA ALA A 703 32.84 -31.53 -35.46
C ALA A 703 32.52 -31.23 -33.99
N ARG A 704 31.93 -32.17 -33.25
CA ARG A 704 31.69 -32.01 -31.81
C ARG A 704 32.97 -31.99 -30.97
N ARG A 705 33.97 -32.81 -31.33
CA ARG A 705 35.27 -32.81 -30.64
C ARG A 705 36.03 -31.51 -30.86
N GLU A 706 36.10 -31.07 -32.11
CA GLU A 706 36.74 -29.81 -32.50
C GLU A 706 36.02 -28.62 -31.90
N LEU A 707 34.68 -28.61 -31.86
CA LEU A 707 33.91 -27.56 -31.17
C LEU A 707 34.26 -27.46 -29.69
N ARG A 708 34.33 -28.59 -28.97
CA ARG A 708 34.70 -28.59 -27.55
C ARG A 708 36.15 -28.16 -27.32
N ALA A 709 37.05 -28.48 -28.25
CA ALA A 709 38.44 -28.02 -28.20
C ALA A 709 38.51 -26.50 -28.43
N LEU A 710 37.79 -26.01 -29.45
CA LEU A 710 37.70 -24.60 -29.80
C LEU A 710 37.09 -23.76 -28.67
N LEU A 711 35.93 -24.17 -28.13
CA LEU A 711 35.29 -23.48 -27.00
C LEU A 711 36.17 -23.50 -25.73
N ARG A 712 36.99 -24.54 -25.52
CA ARG A 712 37.97 -24.55 -24.43
C ARG A 712 39.07 -23.51 -24.65
N ARG A 713 39.63 -23.44 -25.87
CA ARG A 713 40.65 -22.44 -26.24
C ARG A 713 40.13 -21.02 -26.16
N ILE A 714 38.92 -20.76 -26.67
CA ILE A 714 38.28 -19.45 -26.56
C ILE A 714 38.10 -19.08 -25.08
N ARG A 715 37.59 -20.00 -24.26
CA ARG A 715 37.40 -19.75 -22.82
C ARG A 715 38.71 -19.52 -22.06
N THR A 716 39.83 -20.08 -22.51
CA THR A 716 41.14 -19.82 -21.87
C THR A 716 41.72 -18.44 -22.22
N GLN A 717 41.31 -17.84 -23.34
CA GLN A 717 41.74 -16.49 -23.72
C GLN A 717 40.81 -15.38 -23.20
N LEU A 718 39.56 -15.71 -22.87
CA LEU A 718 38.64 -14.75 -22.27
C LEU A 718 38.99 -14.48 -20.80
N SER A 719 38.95 -13.21 -20.40
CA SER A 719 39.07 -12.82 -18.99
C SER A 719 37.94 -13.42 -18.13
N LEU A 720 38.18 -13.59 -16.83
CA LEU A 720 37.17 -14.09 -15.88
C LEU A 720 35.86 -13.30 -15.97
N TRP A 721 35.96 -11.97 -16.13
CA TRP A 721 34.83 -11.07 -16.30
C TRP A 721 34.09 -11.26 -17.63
N ALA A 722 34.81 -11.45 -18.74
CA ALA A 722 34.18 -11.73 -20.03
C ALA A 722 33.44 -13.07 -20.04
N ARG A 723 34.02 -14.11 -19.41
CA ARG A 723 33.39 -15.43 -19.25
C ARG A 723 32.11 -15.35 -18.45
N PHE A 724 32.11 -14.59 -17.34
CA PHE A 724 30.93 -14.38 -16.50
C PHE A 724 29.84 -13.61 -17.27
N ARG A 725 30.21 -12.48 -17.91
CA ARG A 725 29.27 -11.65 -18.69
C ARG A 725 28.60 -12.45 -19.81
N GLY A 726 29.35 -13.27 -20.54
CA GLY A 726 28.78 -14.12 -21.59
C GLY A 726 27.94 -15.27 -21.04
N PHE A 727 28.29 -15.81 -19.86
CA PHE A 727 27.50 -16.85 -19.21
C PHE A 727 26.09 -16.36 -18.85
N VAL A 728 25.97 -15.16 -18.29
CA VAL A 728 24.69 -14.55 -17.86
C VAL A 728 23.94 -13.81 -19.00
N SER A 729 24.56 -13.64 -20.17
CA SER A 729 23.95 -12.98 -21.33
C SER A 729 22.77 -13.77 -21.90
N LEU A 730 21.66 -13.11 -22.24
CA LEU A 730 20.49 -13.75 -22.88
C LEU A 730 20.43 -13.55 -24.41
N ARG A 731 21.50 -13.01 -25.01
CA ARG A 731 21.53 -12.61 -26.44
C ARG A 731 21.27 -13.80 -27.38
N SER A 732 21.85 -14.97 -27.10
CA SER A 732 21.63 -16.18 -27.89
C SER A 732 20.21 -16.74 -27.79
N LEU A 733 19.53 -16.53 -26.66
CA LEU A 733 18.15 -16.99 -26.43
C LEU A 733 17.14 -16.11 -27.17
N ARG A 734 17.32 -14.78 -27.16
CA ARG A 734 16.47 -13.83 -27.92
C ARG A 734 16.47 -14.13 -29.42
N ARG A 735 17.62 -14.51 -29.98
CA ARG A 735 17.78 -14.77 -31.41
C ARG A 735 17.18 -16.09 -31.86
N GLY A 736 17.18 -17.10 -30.98
CA GLY A 736 16.61 -18.42 -31.28
C GLY A 736 15.09 -18.46 -31.43
N TRP A 737 14.40 -17.38 -31.05
CA TRP A 737 12.93 -17.23 -31.11
C TRP A 737 12.45 -16.42 -32.33
N GLN A 738 13.37 -15.78 -33.06
CA GLN A 738 13.06 -14.92 -34.22
C GLN A 738 13.29 -15.61 -35.58
N SER A 739 13.64 -16.90 -35.60
CA SER A 739 13.74 -17.68 -36.83
C SER A 739 12.48 -18.53 -36.99
N PRO A 740 11.76 -18.46 -38.13
CA PRO A 740 10.63 -19.35 -38.41
C PRO A 740 11.02 -20.83 -38.42
#